data_AF-A0A952NI13-F1
#
_entry.id   AF-A0A952NI13-F1
#
_cell.length_a   1.000
_cell.length_b   1.000
_cell.length_c   1.000
_cell.angle_alpha   90.00
_cell.angle_beta   90.00
_cell.angle_gamma   90.00
#
_symmetry.space_group_name_H-M   'P 1'
#
loop_
_entity.id
_entity.type
_entity.pdbx_description
1 polymer ?
#
loop_
_entity_poly.entity_id
_entity_poly.type
_entity_poly.pdbx_seq_one_letter_code
_entity_poly.pdbx_strand_id
1 'polypeptide(L)'
;MRSLFFALATAFSLLFALGCSPLQSLDESSQSSNDLSLLTSANLNLTPFASPQEAIYAWPYMAPLIGTAHTAAQYDPNGLFDAKIMIRGAMDARLLGFNSLKIWVDPNSPSGGNFRARNPNVHPDMLLADLIEQPEFVETFNMPFKAFFLEVDDHIAAANIENRFLSEAEIADIDHEIYQLTRRLIQNHAGTGRVFLIQNHEGDNHLADFGNARYAVKEPNVVPPTSVAYANYERYFKTRQAAVRRARIEAGARNVAVYHVCEVNAVVRTYRPDLLAGLRQAAEAAGQTLLTTSLTTEVLPRLDCDAYGYSAYDATHQSDVHVLAGALEYIRQHTQPSAAFGRNNVMVTEFGIPENKSSPADIIAYASRVQYWLKTLNIPAFVAWQMYDNECQTGNSCLVDFNGAHLNTEDDGLTMGFWMRKASGSLGLLYQGMQPFLALNVSDYEVGIWSYRLLLGREPSWEEASAFPVRIYVEGGRANFFRNVAGSEEARRKVVSDVFQKLFARAPTEHERSEWAARVRGRTLGLAANDLLRQGTALILDGAPAPEPPRAPVPAPLPPPSESSVEAAQAFIARMYRALLQREVDASGMDHLTDLYRQRTFGAAGLAVQILESDEYFAQASRISNEVFLQRVYRGLFEREPDLAGLSVWISQLNTGAISRMQIEETILASPEFQSFCQAQDLICSPGAARGRTAVNPHAKATPVRGDGRTEDDLEKRRAFVRGLYQKLYQRAPDEAGVKFHAEGRQTCVELSISFVQAPEFVEIGRKLSGAKFVSRLYEGLYRRVGDTAGVLYWAPLIDKGTLTRAQVADDFLANPELITSCEAAGLPR
;
A
#
# COMPACT_ATOMS: atom_id res chain seq x y z
N MET A 1 -50.22 49.62 -42.50
CA MET A 1 -49.06 48.89 -43.09
C MET A 1 -48.50 48.01 -41.97
N ARG A 2 -48.39 46.69 -42.16
CA ARG A 2 -47.13 45.94 -42.41
C ARG A 2 -46.02 46.25 -41.37
N SER A 3 -45.46 45.30 -40.60
CA SER A 3 -45.64 43.83 -40.59
C SER A 3 -45.14 43.16 -39.29
N LEU A 4 -45.78 42.03 -38.89
CA LEU A 4 -45.31 40.74 -38.28
C LEU A 4 -44.10 40.72 -37.28
N PHE A 5 -43.96 39.86 -36.25
CA PHE A 5 -44.73 38.76 -35.57
C PHE A 5 -44.11 38.62 -34.13
N PHE A 6 -44.81 38.37 -33.00
CA PHE A 6 -45.35 37.08 -32.46
C PHE A 6 -44.32 35.92 -32.33
N ALA A 7 -44.20 35.13 -31.25
CA ALA A 7 -44.88 35.02 -29.92
C ALA A 7 -43.90 34.34 -28.88
N LEU A 8 -44.09 34.15 -27.55
CA LEU A 8 -45.20 34.14 -26.56
C LEU A 8 -46.12 32.88 -26.59
N ALA A 9 -46.58 32.26 -25.47
CA ALA A 9 -46.44 32.52 -24.02
C ALA A 9 -46.58 31.22 -23.15
N THR A 10 -46.92 31.34 -21.85
CA THR A 10 -46.85 30.33 -20.77
C THR A 10 -48.15 29.53 -20.44
N ALA A 11 -47.96 28.29 -19.96
CA ALA A 11 -48.66 27.55 -18.88
C ALA A 11 -50.22 27.52 -18.75
N PHE A 12 -50.77 26.33 -18.45
CA PHE A 12 -52.05 26.11 -17.73
C PHE A 12 -52.06 24.74 -17.01
N SER A 13 -53.08 24.40 -16.21
CA SER A 13 -53.05 23.26 -15.27
C SER A 13 -54.38 22.50 -15.07
N LEU A 14 -54.26 21.26 -14.55
CA LEU A 14 -55.18 20.49 -13.68
C LEU A 14 -56.41 19.69 -14.25
N LEU A 15 -56.49 18.44 -13.74
CA LEU A 15 -57.66 17.64 -13.28
C LEU A 15 -58.31 16.50 -14.12
N PHE A 16 -58.57 15.39 -13.37
CA PHE A 16 -59.35 14.15 -13.62
C PHE A 16 -59.00 13.24 -14.84
N ALA A 17 -59.32 11.93 -14.88
CA ALA A 17 -59.18 10.79 -13.95
C ALA A 17 -59.86 9.52 -14.56
N LEU A 18 -59.64 8.34 -13.95
CA LEU A 18 -60.31 7.03 -14.17
C LEU A 18 -59.88 6.19 -15.38
N GLY A 19 -59.74 4.87 -15.16
CA GLY A 19 -59.46 3.84 -16.17
C GLY A 19 -58.76 2.61 -15.55
N CYS A 20 -59.44 1.46 -15.45
CA CYS A 20 -58.94 0.27 -14.75
C CYS A 20 -58.28 -0.78 -15.67
N SER A 21 -57.56 -1.71 -15.02
CA SER A 21 -56.88 -2.91 -15.54
C SER A 21 -57.77 -3.89 -16.34
N PRO A 22 -57.17 -4.92 -16.98
CA PRO A 22 -57.04 -6.21 -16.27
C PRO A 22 -55.71 -6.97 -16.48
N LEU A 23 -55.47 -7.97 -15.63
CA LEU A 23 -54.44 -9.02 -15.81
C LEU A 23 -55.02 -10.25 -16.56
N GLN A 24 -54.16 -10.96 -17.30
CA GLN A 24 -54.17 -12.41 -17.59
C GLN A 24 -52.70 -12.76 -17.94
N SER A 25 -51.92 -13.57 -17.19
CA SER A 25 -52.05 -14.97 -16.71
C SER A 25 -51.59 -16.01 -17.75
N LEU A 26 -50.94 -17.10 -17.27
CA LEU A 26 -50.25 -18.20 -18.00
C LEU A 26 -48.75 -17.93 -18.29
N ASP A 27 -47.82 -18.87 -18.08
CA ASP A 27 -47.85 -20.07 -17.19
C ASP A 27 -46.41 -20.53 -16.85
N GLU A 28 -46.25 -21.47 -15.92
CA GLU A 28 -44.94 -21.99 -15.49
C GLU A 28 -44.28 -22.95 -16.49
N SER A 29 -42.97 -22.79 -16.73
CA SER A 29 -42.06 -23.93 -16.94
C SER A 29 -40.59 -23.50 -16.82
N SER A 30 -39.73 -24.45 -16.43
CA SER A 30 -38.34 -24.19 -16.07
C SER A 30 -37.36 -24.33 -17.24
N GLN A 31 -36.31 -23.50 -17.24
CA GLN A 31 -34.92 -23.99 -17.28
C GLN A 31 -33.91 -22.90 -16.90
N SER A 32 -32.76 -23.34 -16.39
CA SER A 32 -31.67 -22.47 -15.92
C SER A 32 -30.70 -22.10 -17.04
N SER A 33 -30.32 -20.82 -17.11
CA SER A 33 -29.06 -20.40 -17.71
C SER A 33 -28.60 -19.09 -17.07
N ASN A 34 -27.30 -19.02 -16.72
CA ASN A 34 -26.67 -17.77 -16.31
C ASN A 34 -26.24 -17.03 -17.59
N ASP A 35 -26.89 -15.91 -17.93
CA ASP A 35 -26.52 -15.12 -19.08
C ASP A 35 -26.04 -13.72 -18.64
N LEU A 36 -24.72 -13.54 -18.65
CA LEU A 36 -24.02 -12.38 -18.08
C LEU A 36 -23.61 -11.38 -19.19
N SER A 37 -24.45 -11.27 -20.23
CA SER A 37 -24.12 -10.64 -21.51
C SER A 37 -24.66 -9.22 -21.75
N LEU A 38 -25.40 -8.64 -20.79
CA LEU A 38 -26.01 -7.30 -20.90
C LEU A 38 -25.17 -6.14 -20.29
N LEU A 39 -23.84 -6.21 -20.40
CA LEU A 39 -22.93 -5.12 -20.05
C LEU A 39 -22.01 -4.74 -21.23
N THR A 40 -22.60 -4.24 -22.32
CA THR A 40 -21.85 -3.57 -23.40
C THR A 40 -22.45 -2.20 -23.74
N SER A 41 -21.58 -1.18 -23.82
CA SER A 41 -21.86 0.16 -24.39
C SER A 41 -23.14 0.89 -23.93
N ALA A 42 -23.14 1.40 -22.70
CA ALA A 42 -23.97 2.53 -22.29
C ALA A 42 -23.10 3.77 -22.04
N ASN A 43 -23.40 4.88 -22.73
CA ASN A 43 -22.52 6.03 -22.92
C ASN A 43 -21.91 6.65 -21.64
N LEU A 44 -20.62 6.99 -21.72
CA LEU A 44 -19.96 7.98 -20.86
C LEU A 44 -20.62 9.36 -21.03
N ASN A 45 -21.61 9.69 -20.17
CA ASN A 45 -22.06 11.07 -19.93
C ASN A 45 -23.05 11.18 -18.74
N LEU A 46 -22.58 10.93 -17.51
CA LEU A 46 -23.26 11.37 -16.29
C LEU A 46 -22.25 11.83 -15.24
N THR A 47 -22.12 13.13 -15.06
CA THR A 47 -21.63 13.73 -13.82
C THR A 47 -22.79 13.80 -12.82
N PRO A 48 -22.80 13.03 -11.72
CA PRO A 48 -23.72 13.30 -10.63
C PRO A 48 -23.29 14.59 -9.93
N PHE A 49 -24.28 15.41 -9.60
CA PHE A 49 -24.16 16.72 -8.98
C PHE A 49 -23.15 16.77 -7.82
N ALA A 50 -22.02 17.42 -8.05
CA ALA A 50 -21.31 18.15 -7.02
C ALA A 50 -21.61 19.63 -7.23
N SER A 51 -22.14 20.31 -6.23
CA SER A 51 -22.12 21.77 -6.19
C SER A 51 -20.66 22.27 -6.20
N PRO A 52 -20.40 23.54 -6.55
CA PRO A 52 -19.06 24.12 -6.45
C PRO A 52 -18.46 24.09 -5.02
N GLN A 53 -19.29 23.85 -4.00
CA GLN A 53 -18.85 23.65 -2.61
C GLN A 53 -18.50 22.19 -2.31
N GLU A 54 -19.18 21.21 -2.90
CA GLU A 54 -18.88 19.77 -2.71
C GLU A 54 -17.59 19.35 -3.42
N ALA A 55 -17.27 19.95 -4.57
CA ALA A 55 -16.02 19.70 -5.29
C ALA A 55 -14.75 20.03 -4.47
N ILE A 56 -14.87 20.84 -3.40
CA ILE A 56 -13.78 21.17 -2.46
C ILE A 56 -13.38 19.94 -1.62
N TYR A 57 -14.25 18.94 -1.49
CA TYR A 57 -14.05 17.72 -0.70
C TYR A 57 -13.76 16.48 -1.57
N ALA A 58 -13.31 16.66 -2.82
CA ALA A 58 -12.86 15.54 -3.65
C ALA A 58 -11.64 14.82 -3.05
N TRP A 59 -11.54 13.50 -3.21
CA TRP A 59 -10.42 12.71 -2.69
C TRP A 59 -9.07 13.17 -3.28
N PRO A 60 -8.10 13.60 -2.46
CA PRO A 60 -6.91 14.31 -2.96
C PRO A 60 -5.77 13.40 -3.44
N TYR A 61 -5.92 12.06 -3.38
CA TYR A 61 -4.82 11.13 -3.60
C TYR A 61 -5.07 10.15 -4.77
N MET A 62 -4.18 10.16 -5.76
CA MET A 62 -4.20 9.24 -6.91
C MET A 62 -3.53 7.88 -6.65
N ALA A 63 -2.92 7.70 -5.48
CA ALA A 63 -2.26 6.47 -5.06
C ALA A 63 -2.83 6.07 -3.68
N PRO A 64 -2.88 4.76 -3.36
CA PRO A 64 -3.40 4.29 -2.08
C PRO A 64 -2.63 4.91 -0.91
N LEU A 65 -3.37 5.25 0.14
CA LEU A 65 -2.79 5.40 1.45
C LEU A 65 -2.32 4.02 1.94
N ILE A 66 -1.13 3.97 2.54
CA ILE A 66 -0.60 2.76 3.16
C ILE A 66 -0.28 3.14 4.60
N GLY A 67 -1.01 2.55 5.53
CA GLY A 67 -0.96 2.89 6.95
C GLY A 67 -0.91 1.67 7.85
N THR A 68 -0.86 1.94 9.15
CA THR A 68 -1.00 0.92 10.18
C THR A 68 -1.85 1.46 11.34
N ALA A 69 -2.51 0.58 12.06
CA ALA A 69 -3.23 0.92 13.29
C ALA A 69 -2.28 1.00 14.48
N HIS A 70 -2.59 1.83 15.48
CA HIS A 70 -1.86 1.88 16.74
C HIS A 70 -2.83 2.09 17.90
N THR A 71 -2.99 1.06 18.73
CA THR A 71 -3.98 1.01 19.83
C THR A 71 -3.55 -0.05 20.86
N ALA A 72 -4.02 0.03 22.11
CA ALA A 72 -3.79 -0.90 23.23
C ALA A 72 -2.38 -1.55 23.44
N ALA A 73 -1.32 -1.06 22.80
CA ALA A 73 0.00 -1.71 22.69
C ALA A 73 0.51 -2.40 23.98
N GLN A 74 0.80 -3.71 23.88
CA GLN A 74 1.24 -4.56 24.99
C GLN A 74 2.76 -4.57 25.17
N TYR A 75 3.47 -3.59 24.60
CA TYR A 75 4.89 -3.29 24.88
C TYR A 75 5.24 -1.87 24.41
N ASP A 76 6.31 -1.31 24.99
CA ASP A 76 7.13 -0.28 24.35
C ASP A 76 8.51 -0.91 24.09
N PRO A 77 8.98 -1.03 22.83
CA PRO A 77 10.29 -1.64 22.52
C PRO A 77 11.51 -0.84 23.03
N ASN A 78 11.28 0.21 23.82
CA ASN A 78 12.27 1.13 24.35
C ASN A 78 12.24 1.21 25.89
N GLY A 79 11.30 0.55 26.56
CA GLY A 79 11.22 0.45 28.03
C GLY A 79 10.79 1.71 28.78
N LEU A 80 10.13 2.67 28.12
CA LEU A 80 9.69 3.95 28.67
C LEU A 80 8.15 4.05 28.63
N PHE A 81 7.48 3.11 29.30
CA PHE A 81 6.02 2.95 29.31
C PHE A 81 5.29 4.09 30.05
N ASP A 82 5.09 5.19 29.34
CA ASP A 82 4.47 6.46 29.77
C ASP A 82 3.20 6.75 28.94
N ALA A 83 2.46 7.81 29.26
CA ALA A 83 1.29 8.27 28.51
C ALA A 83 1.58 8.50 27.00
N LYS A 84 2.85 8.73 26.67
CA LYS A 84 3.36 8.99 25.31
C LYS A 84 3.36 7.78 24.37
N ILE A 85 2.85 6.62 24.79
CA ILE A 85 2.83 5.41 23.93
C ILE A 85 2.11 5.64 22.59
N MET A 86 1.07 6.50 22.54
CA MET A 86 0.41 6.87 21.27
C MET A 86 1.35 7.66 20.35
N ILE A 87 1.97 8.74 20.87
CA ILE A 87 2.99 9.54 20.17
C ILE A 87 4.12 8.61 19.65
N ARG A 88 4.58 7.67 20.50
CA ARG A 88 5.70 6.78 20.18
C ARG A 88 5.39 5.84 19.00
N GLY A 89 4.22 5.21 18.99
CA GLY A 89 3.80 4.37 17.86
C GLY A 89 3.51 5.18 16.60
N ALA A 90 2.96 6.40 16.73
CA ALA A 90 2.79 7.31 15.61
C ALA A 90 4.14 7.74 14.99
N MET A 91 5.14 8.06 15.81
CA MET A 91 6.50 8.34 15.34
C MET A 91 7.10 7.14 14.61
N ASP A 92 7.05 5.95 15.22
CA ASP A 92 7.59 4.74 14.60
C ASP A 92 6.88 4.41 13.28
N ALA A 93 5.55 4.45 13.23
CA ALA A 93 4.80 4.25 11.99
C ALA A 93 5.24 5.25 10.91
N ARG A 94 5.43 6.53 11.25
CA ARG A 94 5.88 7.53 10.28
C ARG A 94 7.31 7.26 9.80
N LEU A 95 8.21 6.84 10.68
CA LEU A 95 9.61 6.49 10.37
C LEU A 95 9.73 5.21 9.55
N LEU A 96 8.82 4.25 9.77
CA LEU A 96 8.61 3.06 8.93
C LEU A 96 8.00 3.39 7.56
N GLY A 97 7.79 4.67 7.22
CA GLY A 97 7.36 5.10 5.90
C GLY A 97 5.86 4.96 5.63
N PHE A 98 5.05 4.58 6.62
CA PHE A 98 3.59 4.66 6.53
C PHE A 98 3.16 6.10 6.31
N ASN A 99 2.15 6.29 5.46
CA ASN A 99 1.63 7.61 5.08
C ASN A 99 0.25 7.92 5.68
N SER A 100 -0.41 6.93 6.31
CA SER A 100 -1.55 7.14 7.20
C SER A 100 -1.43 6.34 8.51
N LEU A 101 -2.23 6.69 9.51
CA LEU A 101 -2.26 6.05 10.83
C LEU A 101 -3.74 5.82 11.25
N LYS A 102 -4.09 4.66 11.82
CA LYS A 102 -5.38 4.43 12.47
C LYS A 102 -5.23 4.48 14.00
N ILE A 103 -6.01 5.31 14.68
CA ILE A 103 -6.01 5.47 16.15
C ILE A 103 -7.44 5.58 16.67
N TRP A 104 -7.64 5.25 17.94
CA TRP A 104 -8.94 5.33 18.61
C TRP A 104 -9.16 6.74 19.19
N VAL A 105 -10.36 7.29 18.97
CA VAL A 105 -10.85 8.55 19.55
C VAL A 105 -12.15 8.24 20.27
N ASP A 106 -12.02 7.60 21.43
CA ASP A 106 -13.12 7.18 22.30
C ASP A 106 -12.59 7.20 23.76
N PRO A 107 -13.21 7.96 24.69
CA PRO A 107 -12.75 8.07 26.07
C PRO A 107 -13.02 6.82 26.92
N ASN A 108 -13.84 5.88 26.42
CA ASN A 108 -14.26 4.64 27.08
C ASN A 108 -13.65 3.36 26.50
N SER A 109 -13.05 3.45 25.31
CA SER A 109 -12.50 2.29 24.60
C SER A 109 -11.54 1.43 25.44
N PRO A 110 -11.79 0.11 25.58
CA PRO A 110 -10.81 -0.83 26.09
C PRO A 110 -9.55 -0.91 25.21
N SER A 111 -9.69 -0.70 23.89
CA SER A 111 -8.56 -0.57 22.95
C SER A 111 -7.80 0.74 23.16
N GLY A 112 -8.50 1.83 23.48
CA GLY A 112 -7.92 3.04 24.05
C GLY A 112 -7.40 2.89 25.50
N GLY A 113 -7.51 1.71 26.11
CA GLY A 113 -7.31 1.50 27.55
C GLY A 113 -5.92 1.90 28.06
N ASN A 114 -4.88 1.70 27.25
CA ASN A 114 -3.52 2.14 27.59
C ASN A 114 -3.35 3.67 27.56
N PHE A 115 -4.15 4.41 26.77
CA PHE A 115 -4.14 5.87 26.75
C PHE A 115 -4.93 6.43 27.95
N ARG A 116 -6.19 6.02 28.11
CA ARG A 116 -7.05 6.44 29.23
C ARG A 116 -6.46 6.12 30.60
N ALA A 117 -5.84 4.95 30.77
CA ALA A 117 -5.22 4.57 32.05
C ALA A 117 -3.93 5.34 32.38
N ARG A 118 -3.38 6.12 31.43
CA ARG A 118 -2.11 6.86 31.59
C ARG A 118 -2.27 8.38 31.52
N ASN A 119 -3.26 8.91 30.80
CA ASN A 119 -3.61 10.34 30.82
C ASN A 119 -4.80 10.57 31.79
N PRO A 120 -4.56 11.12 33.01
CA PRO A 120 -5.58 11.28 34.03
C PRO A 120 -6.59 12.41 33.75
N ASN A 121 -6.44 13.15 32.65
CA ASN A 121 -7.42 14.16 32.23
C ASN A 121 -8.58 13.56 31.42
N VAL A 122 -8.45 12.31 30.95
CA VAL A 122 -9.46 11.62 30.14
C VAL A 122 -10.54 11.00 31.05
N HIS A 123 -11.79 11.37 30.83
CA HIS A 123 -12.95 10.89 31.59
C HIS A 123 -14.06 10.39 30.64
N PRO A 124 -14.88 9.39 31.02
CA PRO A 124 -16.00 8.88 30.22
C PRO A 124 -16.88 9.90 29.52
N ASP A 125 -17.13 11.03 30.17
CA ASP A 125 -18.08 12.08 29.79
C ASP A 125 -17.41 13.22 28.98
N MET A 126 -16.18 13.00 28.51
CA MET A 126 -15.43 13.97 27.69
C MET A 126 -15.88 13.90 26.23
N LEU A 127 -16.31 15.04 25.69
CA LEU A 127 -16.62 15.17 24.26
C LEU A 127 -15.44 14.72 23.39
N LEU A 128 -15.72 14.02 22.30
CA LEU A 128 -14.69 13.57 21.35
C LEU A 128 -13.90 14.76 20.77
N ALA A 129 -14.57 15.91 20.62
CA ALA A 129 -14.00 17.17 20.19
C ALA A 129 -12.99 17.80 21.17
N ASP A 130 -13.04 17.40 22.44
CA ASP A 130 -12.12 17.88 23.50
C ASP A 130 -11.06 16.81 23.83
N LEU A 131 -11.40 15.52 23.61
CA LEU A 131 -10.46 14.40 23.66
C LEU A 131 -9.31 14.59 22.66
N ILE A 132 -9.60 15.04 21.43
CA ILE A 132 -8.56 15.34 20.42
C ILE A 132 -7.70 16.58 20.73
N GLU A 133 -8.04 17.36 21.75
CA GLU A 133 -7.21 18.48 22.22
C GLU A 133 -6.22 18.07 23.33
N GLN A 134 -6.25 16.81 23.77
CA GLN A 134 -5.20 16.28 24.66
C GLN A 134 -3.83 16.31 23.95
N PRO A 135 -2.72 16.60 24.68
CA PRO A 135 -1.41 16.85 24.06
C PRO A 135 -0.93 15.74 23.13
N GLU A 136 -1.24 14.48 23.44
CA GLU A 136 -0.81 13.32 22.67
C GLU A 136 -1.52 13.22 21.31
N PHE A 137 -2.81 13.60 21.22
CA PHE A 137 -3.51 13.73 19.93
C PHE A 137 -2.98 14.91 19.14
N VAL A 138 -2.75 16.06 19.79
CA VAL A 138 -2.22 17.26 19.13
C VAL A 138 -0.82 17.03 18.57
N GLU A 139 0.08 16.36 19.30
CA GLU A 139 1.41 15.99 18.79
C GLU A 139 1.31 14.93 17.67
N THR A 140 0.47 13.90 17.84
CA THR A 140 0.25 12.85 16.84
C THR A 140 -0.29 13.42 15.52
N PHE A 141 -1.32 14.27 15.57
CA PHE A 141 -1.88 14.93 14.40
C PHE A 141 -0.92 15.92 13.75
N ASN A 142 0.07 16.44 14.49
CA ASN A 142 1.08 17.32 13.93
C ASN A 142 2.20 16.62 13.16
N MET A 143 2.33 15.29 13.28
CA MET A 143 3.24 14.50 12.45
C MET A 143 2.82 14.51 10.97
N PRO A 144 3.77 14.38 10.01
CA PRO A 144 3.51 14.55 8.58
C PRO A 144 2.90 13.30 7.92
N PHE A 145 1.81 12.79 8.48
CA PHE A 145 0.91 11.84 7.81
C PHE A 145 0.02 12.57 6.80
N LYS A 146 -0.36 11.86 5.72
CA LYS A 146 -1.34 12.30 4.74
C LYS A 146 -2.77 12.19 5.26
N ALA A 147 -3.04 11.19 6.10
CA ALA A 147 -4.35 10.96 6.67
C ALA A 147 -4.30 10.27 8.05
N PHE A 148 -5.33 10.53 8.86
CA PHE A 148 -5.60 9.80 10.08
C PHE A 148 -6.97 9.12 9.98
N PHE A 149 -7.02 7.83 10.25
CA PHE A 149 -8.25 7.08 10.47
C PHE A 149 -8.56 7.19 11.97
N LEU A 150 -9.69 7.80 12.29
CA LEU A 150 -10.14 8.04 13.66
C LEU A 150 -11.24 7.03 13.96
N GLU A 151 -10.90 6.03 14.76
CA GLU A 151 -11.82 4.99 15.16
C GLU A 151 -12.70 5.45 16.32
N VAL A 152 -14.01 5.50 16.10
CA VAL A 152 -15.00 6.15 16.97
C VAL A 152 -16.24 5.27 17.06
N ASP A 153 -16.45 4.62 18.20
CA ASP A 153 -17.57 3.72 18.44
C ASP A 153 -18.51 4.27 19.52
N ASP A 154 -19.66 4.81 19.12
CA ASP A 154 -20.64 5.44 20.02
C ASP A 154 -21.51 4.38 20.77
N HIS A 155 -20.91 3.23 21.10
CA HIS A 155 -21.41 2.15 21.96
C HIS A 155 -22.77 1.52 21.55
N ILE A 156 -23.16 1.63 20.28
CA ILE A 156 -24.44 1.10 19.75
C ILE A 156 -24.64 -0.41 19.94
N ALA A 157 -23.55 -1.15 20.19
CA ALA A 157 -23.58 -2.58 20.52
C ALA A 157 -24.54 -2.87 21.69
N ALA A 158 -24.61 -2.02 22.71
CA ALA A 158 -25.49 -2.23 23.87
C ALA A 158 -26.98 -2.26 23.46
N ALA A 159 -27.43 -1.31 22.64
CA ALA A 159 -28.82 -1.26 22.15
C ALA A 159 -29.16 -2.45 21.24
N ASN A 160 -28.19 -2.96 20.48
CA ASN A 160 -28.35 -4.17 19.65
C ASN A 160 -28.44 -5.44 20.50
N ILE A 161 -27.62 -5.57 21.55
CA ILE A 161 -27.66 -6.69 22.52
C ILE A 161 -28.99 -6.69 23.30
N GLU A 162 -29.47 -5.51 23.70
CA GLU A 162 -30.79 -5.30 24.31
C GLU A 162 -31.95 -5.46 23.31
N ASN A 163 -31.66 -5.64 22.02
CA ASN A 163 -32.62 -5.74 20.90
C ASN A 163 -33.68 -4.62 20.90
N ARG A 164 -33.24 -3.38 21.20
CA ARG A 164 -34.08 -2.18 21.20
C ARG A 164 -33.64 -1.20 20.12
N PHE A 165 -34.55 -0.34 19.68
CA PHE A 165 -34.17 0.79 18.86
C PHE A 165 -33.35 1.80 19.68
N LEU A 166 -32.38 2.45 19.03
CA LEU A 166 -31.77 3.68 19.54
C LEU A 166 -32.87 4.73 19.77
N SER A 167 -32.81 5.42 20.90
CA SER A 167 -33.71 6.53 21.23
C SER A 167 -33.32 7.81 20.49
N GLU A 168 -34.24 8.78 20.42
CA GLU A 168 -33.93 10.10 19.83
C GLU A 168 -32.89 10.87 20.64
N ALA A 169 -32.67 10.52 21.92
CA ALA A 169 -31.58 11.08 22.73
C ALA A 169 -30.22 10.54 22.25
N GLU A 170 -30.05 9.22 22.22
CA GLU A 170 -28.80 8.59 21.74
C GLU A 170 -28.46 9.03 20.31
N ILE A 171 -29.45 9.17 19.43
CA ILE A 171 -29.26 9.70 18.06
C ILE A 171 -28.86 11.18 18.06
N ALA A 172 -29.40 12.01 18.96
CA ALA A 172 -29.00 13.41 19.10
C ALA A 172 -27.58 13.55 19.68
N ASP A 173 -27.18 12.66 20.59
CA ASP A 173 -25.84 12.62 21.17
C ASP A 173 -24.79 12.19 20.12
N ILE A 174 -25.09 11.17 19.31
CA ILE A 174 -24.29 10.76 18.14
C ILE A 174 -24.15 11.89 17.11
N ASP A 175 -25.24 12.61 16.81
CA ASP A 175 -25.20 13.79 15.92
C ASP A 175 -24.36 14.93 16.50
N HIS A 176 -24.40 15.11 17.83
CA HIS A 176 -23.61 16.13 18.54
C HIS A 176 -22.12 15.81 18.46
N GLU A 177 -21.70 14.64 18.93
CA GLU A 177 -20.28 14.26 19.04
C GLU A 177 -19.57 14.31 17.70
N ILE A 178 -20.13 13.65 16.68
CA ILE A 178 -19.51 13.62 15.34
C ILE A 178 -19.51 14.99 14.68
N TYR A 179 -20.51 15.83 14.93
CA TYR A 179 -20.52 17.22 14.45
C TYR A 179 -19.41 18.04 15.10
N GLN A 180 -19.28 18.00 16.44
CA GLN A 180 -18.26 18.77 17.16
C GLN A 180 -16.85 18.28 16.81
N LEU A 181 -16.63 16.96 16.77
CA LEU A 181 -15.36 16.34 16.37
C LEU A 181 -14.95 16.80 14.95
N THR A 182 -15.86 16.68 13.98
CA THR A 182 -15.61 17.11 12.59
C THR A 182 -15.29 18.60 12.51
N ARG A 183 -16.08 19.43 13.20
CA ARG A 183 -15.92 20.88 13.23
C ARG A 183 -14.57 21.27 13.84
N ARG A 184 -14.17 20.62 14.95
CA ARG A 184 -12.88 20.85 15.63
C ARG A 184 -11.71 20.44 14.75
N LEU A 185 -11.75 19.27 14.11
CA LEU A 185 -10.71 18.83 13.17
C LEU A 185 -10.52 19.81 12.01
N ILE A 186 -11.61 20.32 11.43
CA ILE A 186 -11.55 21.34 10.36
C ILE A 186 -10.94 22.64 10.87
N GLN A 187 -11.31 23.10 12.07
CA GLN A 187 -10.80 24.34 12.66
C GLN A 187 -9.31 24.23 13.02
N ASN A 188 -8.89 23.17 13.71
CA ASN A 188 -7.53 22.99 14.22
C ASN A 188 -6.52 22.63 13.10
N HIS A 189 -6.98 22.17 11.94
CA HIS A 189 -6.10 21.71 10.85
C HIS A 189 -6.37 22.39 9.49
N ALA A 190 -7.13 23.49 9.45
CA ALA A 190 -7.28 24.32 8.26
C ALA A 190 -5.90 24.76 7.69
N GLY A 191 -5.73 24.61 6.38
CA GLY A 191 -4.50 24.94 5.66
C GLY A 191 -3.49 23.79 5.53
N THR A 192 -3.59 22.73 6.34
CA THR A 192 -2.54 21.71 6.49
C THR A 192 -2.44 20.67 5.36
N GLY A 193 -3.50 20.49 4.59
CA GLY A 193 -3.64 19.39 3.61
C GLY A 193 -3.97 18.03 4.23
N ARG A 194 -4.20 17.95 5.55
CA ARG A 194 -4.51 16.69 6.25
C ARG A 194 -5.90 16.17 5.88
N VAL A 195 -6.03 14.84 5.87
CA VAL A 195 -7.30 14.13 5.72
C VAL A 195 -7.63 13.39 7.02
N PHE A 196 -8.88 13.44 7.47
CA PHE A 196 -9.37 12.66 8.59
C PHE A 196 -10.52 11.76 8.12
N LEU A 197 -10.49 10.49 8.51
CA LEU A 197 -11.51 9.49 8.18
C LEU A 197 -12.12 9.00 9.48
N ILE A 198 -13.32 9.50 9.83
CA ILE A 198 -14.04 9.12 11.03
C ILE A 198 -14.76 7.80 10.75
N GLN A 199 -14.45 6.77 11.53
CA GLN A 199 -14.85 5.38 11.27
C GLN A 199 -15.57 4.76 12.48
N ASN A 200 -16.30 3.67 12.26
CA ASN A 200 -16.71 2.71 13.29
C ASN A 200 -15.84 1.45 13.22
N HIS A 201 -15.76 0.72 14.32
CA HIS A 201 -15.07 -0.57 14.37
C HIS A 201 -16.01 -1.69 13.89
N GLU A 202 -15.53 -2.58 13.01
CA GLU A 202 -16.05 -3.92 12.70
C GLU A 202 -17.58 -4.09 12.84
N GLY A 203 -18.36 -3.39 12.01
CA GLY A 203 -19.78 -3.21 12.29
C GLY A 203 -20.62 -4.51 12.37
N ASP A 204 -20.28 -5.53 11.60
CA ASP A 204 -20.96 -6.83 11.61
C ASP A 204 -20.75 -7.60 12.92
N ASN A 205 -19.65 -7.34 13.65
CA ASN A 205 -19.40 -7.95 14.96
C ASN A 205 -20.32 -7.39 16.06
N HIS A 206 -20.94 -6.21 15.86
CA HIS A 206 -21.84 -5.59 16.86
C HIS A 206 -23.34 -5.82 16.56
N LEU A 207 -23.71 -6.74 15.66
CA LEU A 207 -25.10 -7.03 15.30
C LEU A 207 -25.88 -7.82 16.37
N ALA A 208 -25.19 -8.54 17.27
CA ALA A 208 -25.76 -9.27 18.41
C ALA A 208 -24.66 -9.62 19.43
N ASP A 209 -25.04 -10.19 20.59
CA ASP A 209 -24.07 -10.88 21.47
C ASP A 209 -23.66 -12.23 20.86
N PHE A 210 -22.65 -12.21 20.01
CA PHE A 210 -22.12 -13.41 19.35
C PHE A 210 -21.11 -14.19 20.20
N GLY A 211 -20.41 -13.52 21.12
CA GLY A 211 -19.12 -14.02 21.64
C GLY A 211 -18.19 -14.46 20.50
N ASN A 212 -17.72 -15.71 20.55
CA ASN A 212 -16.89 -16.29 19.48
C ASN A 212 -17.66 -16.69 18.21
N ALA A 213 -19.00 -16.59 18.19
CA ALA A 213 -19.84 -17.12 17.11
C ALA A 213 -20.03 -16.15 15.93
N ARG A 214 -18.95 -15.50 15.48
CA ARG A 214 -18.91 -14.44 14.42
C ARG A 214 -19.58 -14.79 13.07
N TYR A 215 -19.97 -16.05 12.88
CA TYR A 215 -20.63 -16.57 11.67
C TYR A 215 -21.94 -17.32 11.94
N ALA A 216 -22.29 -17.64 13.20
CA ALA A 216 -23.37 -18.58 13.54
C ALA A 216 -24.13 -18.19 14.81
N VAL A 217 -25.41 -18.54 14.91
CA VAL A 217 -26.25 -18.30 16.11
C VAL A 217 -26.77 -19.59 16.71
N LYS A 218 -26.99 -19.62 18.03
CA LYS A 218 -27.48 -20.78 18.78
C LYS A 218 -28.85 -20.53 19.38
N GLU A 219 -29.85 -21.21 18.83
CA GLU A 219 -31.18 -21.36 19.43
C GLU A 219 -31.08 -22.01 20.84
N PRO A 220 -31.88 -21.59 21.85
CA PRO A 220 -32.93 -20.55 21.80
C PRO A 220 -32.51 -19.20 22.43
N ASN A 221 -31.24 -19.03 22.82
CA ASN A 221 -30.80 -17.89 23.63
C ASN A 221 -30.11 -16.77 22.85
N VAL A 222 -29.65 -17.01 21.61
CA VAL A 222 -29.09 -15.98 20.74
C VAL A 222 -30.13 -15.63 19.68
N VAL A 223 -30.73 -14.45 19.80
CA VAL A 223 -31.64 -13.93 18.77
C VAL A 223 -30.82 -13.65 17.50
N PRO A 224 -31.23 -14.12 16.32
CA PRO A 224 -30.58 -13.75 15.05
C PRO A 224 -30.57 -12.23 14.84
N PRO A 225 -29.61 -11.66 14.09
CA PRO A 225 -29.55 -10.23 13.77
C PRO A 225 -30.91 -9.68 13.35
N THR A 226 -31.51 -8.89 14.23
CA THR A 226 -32.90 -8.48 14.06
C THR A 226 -33.00 -7.33 13.06
N SER A 227 -34.19 -7.12 12.54
CA SER A 227 -34.52 -5.87 11.82
C SER A 227 -34.27 -4.62 12.67
N VAL A 228 -34.24 -4.75 14.01
CA VAL A 228 -33.86 -3.68 14.95
C VAL A 228 -32.36 -3.39 14.86
N ALA A 229 -31.48 -4.40 14.93
CA ALA A 229 -30.02 -4.20 14.85
C ALA A 229 -29.60 -3.58 13.50
N TYR A 230 -30.17 -4.07 12.39
CA TYR A 230 -29.93 -3.50 11.07
C TYR A 230 -30.50 -2.07 10.92
N ALA A 231 -31.66 -1.77 11.50
CA ALA A 231 -32.22 -0.42 11.50
C ALA A 231 -31.45 0.56 12.40
N ASN A 232 -30.92 0.09 13.54
CA ASN A 232 -30.01 0.87 14.39
C ASN A 232 -28.76 1.26 13.62
N TYR A 233 -28.12 0.31 12.93
CA TYR A 233 -26.97 0.59 12.08
C TYR A 233 -27.29 1.55 10.91
N GLU A 234 -28.45 1.42 10.29
CA GLU A 234 -28.89 2.36 9.25
C GLU A 234 -29.08 3.78 9.80
N ARG A 235 -29.69 3.93 10.99
CA ARG A 235 -29.84 5.23 11.67
C ARG A 235 -28.50 5.81 12.09
N TYR A 236 -27.64 5.00 12.71
CA TYR A 236 -26.29 5.35 13.16
C TYR A 236 -25.46 5.93 12.03
N PHE A 237 -25.32 5.19 10.93
CA PHE A 237 -24.52 5.64 9.78
C PHE A 237 -25.09 6.90 9.13
N LYS A 238 -26.42 6.99 8.95
CA LYS A 238 -27.06 8.20 8.40
C LYS A 238 -26.87 9.43 9.29
N THR A 239 -26.95 9.25 10.61
CA THR A 239 -26.76 10.33 11.60
C THR A 239 -25.33 10.86 11.55
N ARG A 240 -24.34 9.97 11.71
CA ARG A 240 -22.92 10.32 11.64
C ARG A 240 -22.57 10.97 10.31
N GLN A 241 -23.05 10.41 9.19
CA GLN A 241 -22.82 10.98 7.87
C GLN A 241 -23.44 12.38 7.70
N ALA A 242 -24.64 12.61 8.21
CA ALA A 242 -25.30 13.92 8.19
C ALA A 242 -24.52 14.95 9.04
N ALA A 243 -24.07 14.56 10.23
CA ALA A 243 -23.23 15.38 11.10
C ALA A 243 -21.91 15.81 10.41
N VAL A 244 -21.20 14.87 9.76
CA VAL A 244 -19.97 15.18 9.00
C VAL A 244 -20.23 16.10 7.80
N ARG A 245 -21.39 15.99 7.10
CA ARG A 245 -21.78 16.93 6.03
C ARG A 245 -22.08 18.32 6.58
N ARG A 246 -22.90 18.41 7.64
CA ARG A 246 -23.28 19.67 8.28
C ARG A 246 -22.05 20.43 8.79
N ALA A 247 -21.18 19.74 9.53
CA ALA A 247 -19.94 20.32 10.05
C ALA A 247 -18.99 20.78 8.96
N ARG A 248 -18.82 20.03 7.84
CA ARG A 248 -18.03 20.47 6.68
C ARG A 248 -18.51 21.81 6.11
N ILE A 249 -19.81 21.92 5.86
CA ILE A 249 -20.44 23.11 5.27
C ILE A 249 -20.32 24.32 6.22
N GLU A 250 -20.64 24.14 7.50
CA GLU A 250 -20.68 25.24 8.48
C GLU A 250 -19.28 25.70 8.95
N ALA A 251 -18.31 24.78 9.06
CA ALA A 251 -16.94 25.14 9.44
C ALA A 251 -16.14 25.77 8.28
N GLY A 252 -16.57 25.55 7.02
CA GLY A 252 -15.97 26.17 5.84
C GLY A 252 -14.52 25.75 5.61
N ALA A 253 -14.30 24.44 5.43
CA ALA A 253 -12.98 23.84 5.33
C ALA A 253 -12.08 24.46 4.25
N ARG A 254 -10.78 24.62 4.55
CA ARG A 254 -9.77 25.20 3.66
C ARG A 254 -8.54 24.31 3.67
N ASN A 255 -8.23 23.65 2.56
CA ASN A 255 -7.11 22.70 2.46
C ASN A 255 -7.02 21.74 3.66
N VAL A 256 -8.14 21.09 3.99
CA VAL A 256 -8.29 20.04 5.00
C VAL A 256 -9.55 19.27 4.66
N ALA A 257 -9.57 17.94 4.81
CA ALA A 257 -10.74 17.12 4.52
C ALA A 257 -11.10 16.24 5.72
N VAL A 258 -12.40 16.05 5.93
CA VAL A 258 -12.96 15.08 6.89
C VAL A 258 -14.05 14.27 6.18
N TYR A 259 -13.98 12.96 6.29
CA TYR A 259 -14.90 12.00 5.67
C TYR A 259 -15.47 11.06 6.73
N HIS A 260 -16.70 10.57 6.52
CA HIS A 260 -17.25 9.47 7.29
C HIS A 260 -17.06 8.14 6.54
N VAL A 261 -16.50 7.14 7.22
CA VAL A 261 -16.23 5.81 6.68
C VAL A 261 -17.11 4.79 7.42
N CYS A 262 -17.97 4.11 6.67
CA CYS A 262 -18.86 3.08 7.19
C CYS A 262 -18.17 1.71 7.05
N GLU A 263 -17.57 1.19 8.13
CA GLU A 263 -16.82 -0.08 8.12
C GLU A 263 -17.71 -1.29 8.37
N VAL A 264 -17.49 -2.32 7.55
CA VAL A 264 -18.08 -3.67 7.67
C VAL A 264 -16.97 -4.72 7.79
N ASN A 265 -17.35 -5.95 8.17
CA ASN A 265 -16.44 -7.09 8.29
C ASN A 265 -17.19 -8.40 8.01
N ALA A 266 -16.49 -9.54 7.98
CA ALA A 266 -17.08 -10.86 7.70
C ALA A 266 -17.82 -10.96 6.35
N VAL A 267 -17.43 -10.15 5.35
CA VAL A 267 -18.10 -10.02 4.05
C VAL A 267 -18.09 -11.33 3.24
N VAL A 268 -17.08 -12.19 3.43
CA VAL A 268 -17.01 -13.53 2.83
C VAL A 268 -18.23 -14.38 3.21
N ARG A 269 -18.86 -14.13 4.37
CA ARG A 269 -20.08 -14.81 4.84
C ARG A 269 -21.24 -14.69 3.86
N THR A 270 -21.41 -13.53 3.23
CA THR A 270 -22.48 -13.25 2.24
C THR A 270 -21.98 -13.30 0.79
N TYR A 271 -20.69 -13.03 0.55
CA TYR A 271 -20.09 -13.07 -0.79
C TYR A 271 -19.74 -14.50 -1.28
N ARG A 272 -19.12 -15.32 -0.43
CA ARG A 272 -18.62 -16.68 -0.77
C ARG A 272 -18.92 -17.68 0.35
N PRO A 273 -20.21 -17.97 0.65
CA PRO A 273 -20.60 -18.91 1.69
C PRO A 273 -20.15 -20.37 1.42
N ASP A 274 -19.76 -20.68 0.19
CA ASP A 274 -19.15 -21.97 -0.17
C ASP A 274 -17.78 -22.18 0.50
N LEU A 275 -16.98 -21.11 0.67
CA LEU A 275 -15.71 -21.17 1.42
C LEU A 275 -15.93 -21.47 2.91
N LEU A 276 -17.14 -21.24 3.43
CA LEU A 276 -17.51 -21.52 4.82
C LEU A 276 -18.15 -22.91 5.02
N ALA A 277 -18.12 -23.81 4.03
CA ALA A 277 -18.76 -25.13 4.13
C ALA A 277 -18.30 -25.98 5.34
N GLY A 278 -17.03 -25.88 5.75
CA GLY A 278 -16.53 -26.55 6.97
C GLY A 278 -17.06 -25.91 8.26
N LEU A 279 -17.10 -24.57 8.31
CA LEU A 279 -17.73 -23.81 9.40
C LEU A 279 -19.23 -24.10 9.50
N ARG A 280 -19.89 -24.31 8.36
CA ARG A 280 -21.30 -24.70 8.28
C ARG A 280 -21.55 -26.05 8.94
N GLN A 281 -20.77 -27.07 8.59
CA GLN A 281 -20.88 -28.41 9.19
C GLN A 281 -20.59 -28.38 10.70
N ALA A 282 -19.60 -27.59 11.13
CA ALA A 282 -19.31 -27.40 12.55
C ALA A 282 -20.46 -26.70 13.31
N ALA A 283 -21.06 -25.66 12.72
CA ALA A 283 -22.21 -24.96 13.27
C ALA A 283 -23.44 -25.90 13.36
N GLU A 284 -23.79 -26.58 12.27
CA GLU A 284 -24.91 -27.52 12.20
C GLU A 284 -24.74 -28.65 13.24
N ALA A 285 -23.52 -29.19 13.41
CA ALA A 285 -23.21 -30.19 14.44
C ALA A 285 -23.26 -29.64 15.89
N ALA A 286 -23.04 -28.34 16.09
CA ALA A 286 -23.16 -27.66 17.38
C ALA A 286 -24.61 -27.22 17.72
N GLY A 287 -25.56 -27.46 16.82
CA GLY A 287 -26.95 -26.97 16.93
C GLY A 287 -27.05 -25.47 16.66
N GLN A 288 -26.24 -24.96 15.73
CA GLN A 288 -26.17 -23.56 15.33
C GLN A 288 -26.52 -23.38 13.85
N THR A 289 -26.98 -22.18 13.48
CA THR A 289 -27.27 -21.81 12.08
C THR A 289 -26.32 -20.71 11.64
N LEU A 290 -25.69 -20.86 10.46
CA LEU A 290 -24.89 -19.78 9.87
C LEU A 290 -25.76 -18.58 9.48
N LEU A 291 -25.26 -17.37 9.72
CA LEU A 291 -25.90 -16.14 9.23
C LEU A 291 -25.75 -16.03 7.71
N THR A 292 -26.86 -15.78 7.03
CA THR A 292 -26.93 -15.57 5.57
C THR A 292 -27.01 -14.10 5.17
N THR A 293 -26.94 -13.17 6.13
CA THR A 293 -27.04 -11.72 5.96
C THR A 293 -25.87 -11.00 6.65
N SER A 294 -25.65 -9.72 6.31
CA SER A 294 -24.58 -8.87 6.84
C SER A 294 -24.98 -7.39 6.76
N LEU A 295 -24.20 -6.47 7.35
CA LEU A 295 -24.38 -5.04 7.05
C LEU A 295 -24.23 -4.76 5.55
N THR A 296 -23.39 -5.53 4.87
CA THR A 296 -23.18 -5.43 3.41
C THR A 296 -24.46 -5.72 2.62
N THR A 297 -25.23 -6.74 2.99
CA THR A 297 -26.51 -7.03 2.31
C THR A 297 -27.65 -6.15 2.82
N GLU A 298 -27.78 -6.00 4.14
CA GLU A 298 -28.99 -5.46 4.75
C GLU A 298 -28.97 -3.94 4.97
N VAL A 299 -27.81 -3.28 5.00
CA VAL A 299 -27.71 -1.86 5.41
C VAL A 299 -27.06 -1.00 4.33
N LEU A 300 -25.88 -1.39 3.82
CA LEU A 300 -25.11 -0.57 2.87
C LEU A 300 -25.91 -0.08 1.63
N PRO A 301 -26.85 -0.87 1.04
CA PRO A 301 -27.63 -0.40 -0.13
C PRO A 301 -28.53 0.80 0.14
N ARG A 302 -28.82 1.11 1.42
CA ARG A 302 -29.64 2.25 1.86
C ARG A 302 -28.82 3.40 2.45
N LEU A 303 -27.48 3.34 2.38
CA LEU A 303 -26.55 4.38 2.83
C LEU A 303 -25.97 5.20 1.67
N ASP A 304 -25.45 6.37 2.00
CA ASP A 304 -24.79 7.32 1.10
C ASP A 304 -23.44 7.80 1.68
N CYS A 305 -22.68 6.90 2.33
CA CYS A 305 -21.45 7.24 3.05
C CYS A 305 -20.37 7.83 2.13
N ASP A 306 -19.51 8.72 2.64
CA ASP A 306 -18.38 9.29 1.89
C ASP A 306 -17.48 8.15 1.39
N ALA A 307 -17.21 7.15 2.23
CA ALA A 307 -16.62 5.88 1.84
C ALA A 307 -17.02 4.72 2.78
N TYR A 308 -16.55 3.52 2.44
CA TYR A 308 -16.85 2.27 3.13
C TYR A 308 -15.55 1.54 3.47
N GLY A 309 -15.40 1.17 4.75
CA GLY A 309 -14.27 0.43 5.27
C GLY A 309 -14.52 -1.08 5.22
N TYR A 310 -13.45 -1.84 5.23
CA TYR A 310 -13.48 -3.30 5.35
C TYR A 310 -12.35 -3.76 6.27
N SER A 311 -12.70 -4.24 7.47
CA SER A 311 -11.82 -5.10 8.26
C SER A 311 -11.81 -6.48 7.59
N ALA A 312 -10.76 -6.72 6.82
CA ALA A 312 -10.71 -7.76 5.79
C ALA A 312 -10.03 -9.05 6.25
N TYR A 313 -10.08 -9.36 7.55
CA TYR A 313 -9.44 -10.56 8.11
C TYR A 313 -9.95 -11.85 7.46
N ASP A 314 -11.24 -11.93 7.11
CA ASP A 314 -11.90 -13.10 6.55
C ASP A 314 -11.53 -13.35 5.08
N ALA A 315 -11.36 -12.30 4.28
CA ALA A 315 -10.88 -12.43 2.90
C ALA A 315 -9.34 -12.56 2.79
N THR A 316 -8.56 -11.85 3.60
CA THR A 316 -7.08 -11.83 3.46
C THR A 316 -6.40 -13.12 3.92
N HIS A 317 -7.02 -13.86 4.86
CA HIS A 317 -6.53 -15.18 5.27
C HIS A 317 -6.83 -16.30 4.27
N GLN A 318 -7.63 -16.06 3.22
CA GLN A 318 -7.83 -17.04 2.15
C GLN A 318 -6.54 -17.23 1.33
N SER A 319 -6.33 -18.43 0.81
CA SER A 319 -5.20 -18.76 -0.06
C SER A 319 -5.35 -18.17 -1.47
N ASP A 320 -6.58 -18.13 -1.99
CA ASP A 320 -6.94 -17.48 -3.24
C ASP A 320 -6.86 -15.95 -3.11
N VAL A 321 -5.95 -15.34 -3.89
CA VAL A 321 -5.68 -13.89 -3.87
C VAL A 321 -6.88 -13.08 -4.36
N HIS A 322 -7.80 -13.68 -5.12
CA HIS A 322 -8.93 -13.00 -5.73
C HIS A 322 -10.13 -12.83 -4.78
N VAL A 323 -10.17 -13.54 -3.65
CA VAL A 323 -11.29 -13.39 -2.68
C VAL A 323 -11.37 -11.97 -2.13
N LEU A 324 -10.24 -11.32 -1.83
CA LEU A 324 -10.24 -9.92 -1.40
C LEU A 324 -10.76 -8.98 -2.49
N ALA A 325 -10.31 -9.15 -3.74
CA ALA A 325 -10.74 -8.32 -4.87
C ALA A 325 -12.25 -8.46 -5.11
N GLY A 326 -12.77 -9.69 -5.05
CA GLY A 326 -14.19 -9.99 -5.17
C GLY A 326 -15.04 -9.48 -4.00
N ALA A 327 -14.54 -9.57 -2.77
CA ALA A 327 -15.24 -9.03 -1.60
C ALA A 327 -15.32 -7.49 -1.65
N LEU A 328 -14.24 -6.81 -2.04
CA LEU A 328 -14.23 -5.35 -2.23
C LEU A 328 -15.20 -4.90 -3.33
N GLU A 329 -15.34 -5.68 -4.41
CA GLU A 329 -16.31 -5.42 -5.47
C GLU A 329 -17.75 -5.75 -5.05
N TYR A 330 -17.96 -6.80 -4.24
CA TYR A 330 -19.25 -7.12 -3.64
C TYR A 330 -19.76 -5.98 -2.74
N ILE A 331 -18.89 -5.37 -1.92
CA ILE A 331 -19.22 -4.14 -1.18
C ILE A 331 -19.55 -2.98 -2.16
N ARG A 332 -18.76 -2.81 -3.23
CA ARG A 332 -18.97 -1.75 -4.24
C ARG A 332 -20.30 -1.88 -4.98
N GLN A 333 -20.82 -3.10 -5.14
CA GLN A 333 -22.14 -3.37 -5.72
C GLN A 333 -23.29 -3.07 -4.75
N HIS A 334 -23.07 -3.26 -3.45
CA HIS A 334 -24.04 -2.95 -2.39
C HIS A 334 -23.99 -1.49 -1.89
N THR A 335 -23.27 -0.61 -2.57
CA THR A 335 -23.06 0.79 -2.15
C THR A 335 -23.37 1.78 -3.27
N GLN A 336 -23.63 3.03 -2.91
CA GLN A 336 -23.80 4.13 -3.86
C GLN A 336 -22.45 4.82 -4.15
N PRO A 337 -22.24 5.43 -5.33
CA PRO A 337 -21.08 6.30 -5.55
C PRO A 337 -21.16 7.55 -4.67
N SER A 338 -20.05 7.96 -4.05
CA SER A 338 -20.01 9.19 -3.25
C SER A 338 -19.47 10.39 -4.05
N ALA A 339 -19.78 11.61 -3.63
CA ALA A 339 -19.27 12.83 -4.29
C ALA A 339 -17.74 12.98 -4.16
N ALA A 340 -17.14 12.44 -3.10
CA ALA A 340 -15.72 12.55 -2.82
C ALA A 340 -14.85 11.49 -3.53
N PHE A 341 -15.34 10.26 -3.66
CA PHE A 341 -14.58 9.10 -4.16
C PHE A 341 -15.18 8.47 -5.45
N GLY A 342 -16.37 8.89 -5.88
CA GLY A 342 -17.11 8.25 -6.97
C GLY A 342 -17.41 6.79 -6.64
N ARG A 343 -17.19 5.89 -7.62
CA ARG A 343 -17.25 4.42 -7.43
C ARG A 343 -16.01 3.84 -6.73
N ASN A 344 -14.94 4.61 -6.51
CA ASN A 344 -13.75 4.09 -5.81
C ASN A 344 -13.80 4.39 -4.29
N ASN A 345 -14.95 4.11 -3.68
CA ASN A 345 -15.28 4.48 -2.31
C ASN A 345 -15.22 3.30 -1.32
N VAL A 346 -14.54 2.21 -1.66
CA VAL A 346 -14.34 1.04 -0.80
C VAL A 346 -12.84 0.84 -0.57
N MET A 347 -12.43 0.67 0.69
CA MET A 347 -11.02 0.60 1.11
C MET A 347 -10.77 -0.51 2.14
N VAL A 348 -9.54 -1.02 2.22
CA VAL A 348 -9.14 -2.01 3.24
C VAL A 348 -8.61 -1.27 4.46
N THR A 349 -9.38 -1.30 5.54
CA THR A 349 -9.18 -0.47 6.73
C THR A 349 -8.59 -1.25 7.91
N GLU A 350 -8.66 -2.59 7.87
CA GLU A 350 -7.80 -3.48 8.67
C GLU A 350 -7.42 -4.75 7.88
N PHE A 351 -6.16 -5.18 7.99
CA PHE A 351 -5.67 -6.51 7.63
C PHE A 351 -4.39 -6.85 8.40
N GLY A 352 -4.13 -8.11 8.71
CA GLY A 352 -2.92 -8.54 9.40
C GLY A 352 -2.84 -10.07 9.52
N ILE A 353 -1.71 -10.59 10.01
CA ILE A 353 -1.52 -12.02 10.30
C ILE A 353 -0.72 -12.18 11.62
N PRO A 354 -1.13 -13.07 12.54
CA PRO A 354 -0.43 -13.25 13.82
C PRO A 354 0.84 -14.11 13.64
N GLU A 355 2.02 -13.48 13.61
CA GLU A 355 3.28 -14.17 13.35
C GLU A 355 3.62 -15.28 14.37
N ASN A 356 3.22 -15.17 15.65
CA ASN A 356 3.48 -16.22 16.64
C ASN A 356 2.50 -17.40 16.58
N LYS A 357 1.41 -17.26 15.81
CA LYS A 357 0.39 -18.33 15.61
C LYS A 357 0.42 -18.93 14.20
N SER A 358 1.29 -18.43 13.33
CA SER A 358 1.38 -18.79 11.91
C SER A 358 2.71 -19.47 11.60
N SER A 359 2.81 -20.35 10.60
CA SER A 359 4.12 -20.84 10.19
C SER A 359 4.89 -19.78 9.38
N PRO A 360 6.23 -19.82 9.34
CA PRO A 360 7.02 -18.93 8.49
C PRO A 360 6.62 -18.99 7.00
N ALA A 361 6.11 -20.12 6.51
CA ALA A 361 5.62 -20.25 5.14
C ALA A 361 4.29 -19.49 4.94
N ASP A 362 3.38 -19.55 5.92
CA ASP A 362 2.09 -18.83 5.85
C ASP A 362 2.29 -17.32 5.92
N ILE A 363 3.22 -16.86 6.75
CA ILE A 363 3.59 -15.44 6.88
C ILE A 363 4.19 -14.91 5.58
N ILE A 364 5.13 -15.64 4.96
CA ILE A 364 5.72 -15.29 3.67
C ILE A 364 4.66 -15.31 2.55
N ALA A 365 3.75 -16.29 2.56
CA ALA A 365 2.65 -16.36 1.60
C ALA A 365 1.66 -15.19 1.77
N TYR A 366 1.29 -14.85 3.00
CA TYR A 366 0.42 -13.72 3.31
C TYR A 366 1.06 -12.38 2.89
N ALA A 367 2.33 -12.16 3.25
CA ALA A 367 3.10 -11.00 2.80
C ALA A 367 3.16 -10.92 1.27
N SER A 368 3.33 -12.04 0.58
CA SER A 368 3.30 -12.10 -0.91
C SER A 368 1.93 -11.73 -1.48
N ARG A 369 0.82 -12.15 -0.86
CA ARG A 369 -0.53 -11.70 -1.25
C ARG A 369 -0.73 -10.20 -1.00
N VAL A 370 -0.22 -9.66 0.11
CA VAL A 370 -0.23 -8.22 0.38
C VAL A 370 0.55 -7.44 -0.68
N GLN A 371 1.74 -7.91 -1.11
CA GLN A 371 2.46 -7.30 -2.23
C GLN A 371 1.69 -7.35 -3.55
N TYR A 372 0.96 -8.44 -3.81
CA TYR A 372 0.09 -8.55 -4.99
C TYR A 372 -1.06 -7.53 -4.91
N TRP A 373 -1.77 -7.44 -3.79
CA TRP A 373 -2.87 -6.48 -3.60
C TRP A 373 -2.41 -5.03 -3.70
N LEU A 374 -1.27 -4.67 -3.09
CA LEU A 374 -0.65 -3.34 -3.19
C LEU A 374 -0.19 -2.97 -4.63
N LYS A 375 0.06 -3.96 -5.50
CA LYS A 375 0.37 -3.75 -6.93
C LYS A 375 -0.86 -3.65 -7.83
N THR A 376 -1.97 -4.30 -7.46
CA THR A 376 -3.07 -4.60 -8.39
C THR A 376 -4.41 -3.96 -8.04
N LEU A 377 -4.69 -3.68 -6.76
CA LEU A 377 -5.97 -3.13 -6.34
C LEU A 377 -5.91 -1.61 -6.28
N ASN A 378 -6.62 -0.96 -7.20
CA ASN A 378 -6.83 0.48 -7.18
C ASN A 378 -7.92 0.85 -6.15
N ILE A 379 -7.57 0.89 -4.87
CA ILE A 379 -8.44 1.33 -3.76
C ILE A 379 -7.82 2.51 -2.99
N PRO A 380 -8.61 3.32 -2.25
CA PRO A 380 -8.08 4.52 -1.60
C PRO A 380 -7.08 4.26 -0.47
N ALA A 381 -7.17 3.13 0.23
CA ALA A 381 -6.32 2.83 1.36
C ALA A 381 -6.14 1.32 1.63
N PHE A 382 -4.98 1.00 2.21
CA PHE A 382 -4.63 -0.24 2.89
C PHE A 382 -4.07 0.10 4.28
N VAL A 383 -4.73 -0.34 5.35
CA VAL A 383 -4.27 -0.11 6.73
C VAL A 383 -4.01 -1.45 7.42
N ALA A 384 -2.77 -1.65 7.87
CA ALA A 384 -2.33 -2.91 8.48
C ALA A 384 -2.51 -2.91 10.01
N TRP A 385 -3.14 -3.95 10.52
CA TRP A 385 -3.14 -4.33 11.93
C TRP A 385 -1.80 -5.00 12.24
N GLN A 386 -0.92 -4.42 13.07
CA GLN A 386 -0.91 -3.14 13.78
C GLN A 386 0.55 -2.76 14.14
N MET A 387 0.81 -1.51 14.50
CA MET A 387 2.15 -0.96 14.72
C MET A 387 2.93 -1.71 15.82
N TYR A 388 2.42 -1.66 17.05
CA TYR A 388 2.80 -2.52 18.16
C TYR A 388 1.60 -3.42 18.48
N ASP A 389 1.84 -4.68 18.82
CA ASP A 389 0.77 -5.65 19.05
C ASP A 389 0.00 -5.36 20.35
N ASN A 390 -1.33 -5.43 20.28
CA ASN A 390 -2.24 -5.27 21.41
C ASN A 390 -2.81 -6.60 21.96
N GLU A 391 -2.57 -7.72 21.26
CA GLU A 391 -3.14 -9.04 21.60
C GLU A 391 -2.11 -9.95 22.29
N CYS A 392 -2.54 -10.64 23.35
CA CYS A 392 -1.68 -11.49 24.18
C CYS A 392 -1.98 -12.98 24.03
N GLN A 393 -0.92 -13.82 24.05
CA GLN A 393 -1.11 -15.27 23.96
C GLN A 393 -1.83 -15.87 25.17
N THR A 394 -1.81 -15.19 26.32
CA THR A 394 -2.41 -15.63 27.59
C THR A 394 -3.03 -14.44 28.34
N GLY A 395 -4.37 -14.39 28.40
CA GLY A 395 -5.10 -13.37 29.15
C GLY A 395 -5.09 -11.97 28.51
N ASN A 396 -5.61 -10.98 29.24
CA ASN A 396 -5.92 -9.65 28.69
C ASN A 396 -4.71 -8.68 28.65
N SER A 397 -3.58 -9.04 29.25
CA SER A 397 -2.34 -8.29 29.12
C SER A 397 -1.10 -9.15 29.38
N CYS A 398 -0.04 -8.86 28.63
CA CYS A 398 1.25 -9.55 28.65
C CYS A 398 2.19 -8.99 29.71
N LEU A 399 1.88 -7.81 30.23
CA LEU A 399 2.82 -6.92 30.92
C LEU A 399 2.73 -6.96 32.43
N VAL A 400 1.73 -7.62 32.99
CA VAL A 400 1.38 -7.50 34.41
C VAL A 400 1.74 -8.79 35.12
N ASP A 401 2.73 -8.75 36.02
CA ASP A 401 2.91 -9.82 36.99
C ASP A 401 1.76 -9.80 38.04
N PHE A 402 1.65 -10.83 38.87
CA PHE A 402 0.61 -10.91 39.90
C PHE A 402 0.67 -9.79 40.97
N ASN A 403 1.69 -8.91 40.95
CA ASN A 403 1.88 -7.79 41.86
C ASN A 403 1.69 -6.42 41.19
N GLY A 404 1.36 -6.37 39.89
CA GLY A 404 1.12 -5.12 39.15
C GLY A 404 2.37 -4.48 38.53
N ALA A 405 3.52 -5.16 38.51
CA ALA A 405 4.74 -4.62 37.93
C ALA A 405 4.74 -4.76 36.40
N HIS A 406 5.04 -3.67 35.67
CA HIS A 406 5.22 -3.69 34.22
C HIS A 406 6.49 -4.46 33.82
N LEU A 407 6.31 -5.62 33.20
CA LEU A 407 7.36 -6.41 32.58
C LEU A 407 7.85 -5.70 31.31
N ASN A 408 8.98 -4.99 31.40
CA ASN A 408 9.70 -4.51 30.22
C ASN A 408 10.41 -5.69 29.53
N THR A 409 9.68 -6.41 28.69
CA THR A 409 10.12 -7.63 28.02
C THR A 409 10.47 -7.37 26.56
N GLU A 410 11.74 -7.55 26.22
CA GLU A 410 12.20 -7.71 24.82
C GLU A 410 11.76 -9.07 24.21
N ASP A 411 10.75 -9.72 24.80
CA ASP A 411 10.27 -11.06 24.46
C ASP A 411 9.08 -10.97 23.50
N ASP A 412 9.39 -11.12 22.21
CA ASP A 412 8.41 -11.20 21.14
C ASP A 412 7.41 -12.36 21.34
N GLY A 413 7.72 -13.37 22.16
CA GLY A 413 6.87 -14.54 22.38
C GLY A 413 5.57 -14.28 23.14
N LEU A 414 5.39 -13.13 23.80
CA LEU A 414 4.24 -12.89 24.68
C LEU A 414 2.95 -12.51 23.94
N THR A 415 3.05 -11.80 22.81
CA THR A 415 1.90 -11.31 22.01
C THR A 415 1.53 -12.26 20.86
N MET A 416 0.44 -12.01 20.14
CA MET A 416 -0.05 -12.88 19.05
C MET A 416 0.80 -12.82 17.78
N GLY A 417 1.50 -11.71 17.56
CA GLY A 417 2.42 -11.47 16.45
C GLY A 417 1.88 -10.56 15.34
N PHE A 418 0.89 -9.71 15.60
CA PHE A 418 0.29 -8.79 14.62
C PHE A 418 1.13 -7.52 14.34
N TRP A 419 2.41 -7.49 14.69
CA TRP A 419 3.23 -6.28 14.75
C TRP A 419 3.72 -5.72 13.39
N MET A 420 4.09 -4.43 13.38
CA MET A 420 5.04 -3.86 12.42
C MET A 420 6.44 -3.76 13.03
N ARG A 421 6.54 -3.41 14.33
CA ARG A 421 7.75 -3.51 15.16
C ARG A 421 7.45 -4.33 16.41
N LYS A 422 8.29 -5.33 16.69
CA LYS A 422 8.15 -6.28 17.78
C LYS A 422 8.64 -5.71 19.12
N ALA A 423 8.40 -6.44 20.23
CA ALA A 423 8.83 -6.06 21.58
C ALA A 423 10.36 -5.96 21.71
N SER A 424 11.11 -6.82 21.01
CA SER A 424 12.57 -6.77 20.83
C SER A 424 13.09 -5.55 20.05
N GLY A 425 12.19 -4.70 19.55
CA GLY A 425 12.48 -3.58 18.66
C GLY A 425 12.79 -3.99 17.21
N SER A 426 12.83 -5.29 16.91
CA SER A 426 12.98 -5.80 15.55
C SER A 426 11.72 -5.57 14.70
N LEU A 427 11.77 -5.82 13.38
CA LEU A 427 10.68 -5.56 12.46
C LEU A 427 9.90 -6.83 12.10
N GLY A 428 8.58 -6.70 11.93
CA GLY A 428 7.72 -7.78 11.44
C GLY A 428 8.12 -8.28 10.06
N LEU A 429 7.86 -9.55 9.79
CA LEU A 429 7.94 -10.14 8.45
C LEU A 429 6.83 -9.60 7.55
N LEU A 430 5.63 -9.33 8.11
CA LEU A 430 4.57 -8.63 7.37
C LEU A 430 5.04 -7.22 6.94
N TYR A 431 5.65 -6.47 7.87
CA TYR A 431 6.24 -5.17 7.56
C TYR A 431 7.31 -5.26 6.46
N GLN A 432 8.23 -6.22 6.55
CA GLN A 432 9.27 -6.45 5.52
C GLN A 432 8.66 -6.75 4.15
N GLY A 433 7.51 -7.43 4.11
CA GLY A 433 6.72 -7.63 2.89
C GLY A 433 6.16 -6.31 2.32
N MET A 434 5.72 -5.38 3.17
CA MET A 434 5.15 -4.09 2.78
C MET A 434 6.20 -3.01 2.45
N GLN A 435 7.42 -3.09 3.00
CA GLN A 435 8.47 -2.08 2.87
C GLN A 435 8.72 -1.55 1.44
N PRO A 436 8.69 -2.36 0.35
CA PRO A 436 8.90 -1.87 -1.02
C PRO A 436 7.87 -0.83 -1.52
N PHE A 437 6.75 -0.66 -0.81
CA PHE A 437 5.66 0.24 -1.16
C PHE A 437 5.59 1.49 -0.26
N LEU A 438 6.41 1.56 0.78
CA LEU A 438 6.34 2.60 1.80
C LEU A 438 7.19 3.82 1.42
N ALA A 439 6.81 4.99 1.94
CA ALA A 439 7.29 6.28 1.44
C ALA A 439 8.67 6.70 1.97
N LEU A 440 9.31 5.90 2.82
CA LEU A 440 10.65 6.12 3.38
C LEU A 440 11.38 4.78 3.55
N ASN A 441 12.71 4.82 3.55
CA ASN A 441 13.56 3.67 3.86
C ASN A 441 14.18 3.86 5.26
N VAL A 442 14.14 2.80 6.09
CA VAL A 442 14.18 2.93 7.56
C VAL A 442 15.58 3.04 8.17
N SER A 443 16.60 2.57 7.44
CA SER A 443 17.95 2.25 7.97
C SER A 443 18.67 3.35 8.75
N ASP A 444 18.33 4.61 8.50
CA ASP A 444 19.19 5.74 8.87
C ASP A 444 18.70 6.52 10.10
N TYR A 445 17.46 6.29 10.58
CA TYR A 445 16.83 7.12 11.62
C TYR A 445 16.97 6.58 13.05
N GLU A 446 17.01 5.26 13.26
CA GLU A 446 16.98 4.66 14.60
C GLU A 446 18.16 5.10 15.50
N VAL A 447 19.33 5.32 14.88
CA VAL A 447 20.55 5.80 15.55
C VAL A 447 20.35 7.22 16.11
N GLY A 448 19.58 8.08 15.42
CA GLY A 448 19.34 9.47 15.82
C GLY A 448 18.50 9.56 17.10
N ILE A 449 17.34 8.89 17.13
CA ILE A 449 16.42 8.95 18.27
C ILE A 449 17.00 8.26 19.51
N TRP A 450 17.72 7.14 19.33
CA TRP A 450 18.45 6.50 20.43
C TRP A 450 19.55 7.42 20.99
N SER A 451 20.28 8.14 20.13
CA SER A 451 21.27 9.13 20.55
C SER A 451 20.63 10.30 21.30
N TYR A 452 19.49 10.82 20.84
CA TYR A 452 18.77 11.92 21.52
C TYR A 452 18.38 11.56 22.95
N ARG A 453 17.76 10.40 23.16
CA ARG A 453 17.40 9.90 24.51
C ARG A 453 18.62 9.80 25.42
N LEU A 454 19.73 9.27 24.89
CA LEU A 454 21.00 9.13 25.61
C LEU A 454 21.63 10.48 26.02
N LEU A 455 21.33 11.55 25.27
CA LEU A 455 21.95 12.87 25.44
C LEU A 455 21.06 13.87 26.19
N LEU A 456 19.73 13.74 26.12
CA LEU A 456 18.77 14.67 26.72
C LEU A 456 18.03 14.10 27.94
N GLY A 457 18.06 12.78 28.18
CA GLY A 457 17.30 12.15 29.27
C GLY A 457 15.78 12.20 29.10
N ARG A 458 15.29 12.58 27.91
CA ARG A 458 13.88 12.62 27.52
C ARG A 458 13.70 12.17 26.07
N GLU A 459 12.46 11.90 25.68
CA GLU A 459 12.10 11.79 24.27
C GLU A 459 12.37 13.10 23.50
N PRO A 460 12.85 13.03 22.25
CA PRO A 460 12.76 14.14 21.30
C PRO A 460 11.30 14.29 20.83
N SER A 461 10.88 15.53 20.56
CA SER A 461 9.68 15.82 19.78
C SER A 461 9.84 15.34 18.33
N TRP A 462 8.74 15.28 17.56
CA TRP A 462 8.82 14.99 16.12
C TRP A 462 9.75 15.97 15.39
N GLU A 463 9.75 17.26 15.78
CA GLU A 463 10.56 18.30 15.17
C GLU A 463 12.06 18.07 15.43
N GLU A 464 12.43 17.72 16.67
CA GLU A 464 13.82 17.36 17.02
C GLU A 464 14.28 16.07 16.33
N ALA A 465 13.42 15.05 16.26
CA ALA A 465 13.73 13.79 15.60
C ALA A 465 13.90 13.93 14.08
N SER A 466 13.06 14.76 13.43
CA SER A 466 13.08 14.97 11.97
C SER A 466 14.09 16.03 11.50
N ALA A 467 14.53 16.94 12.38
CA ALA A 467 15.62 17.87 12.11
C ALA A 467 17.01 17.19 12.08
N PHE A 468 17.13 15.92 12.48
CA PHE A 468 18.42 15.23 12.54
C PHE A 468 18.91 14.85 11.13
N PRO A 469 20.07 15.35 10.66
CA PRO A 469 20.57 15.03 9.33
C PRO A 469 21.03 13.57 9.28
N VAL A 470 20.18 12.74 8.69
CA VAL A 470 20.45 11.37 8.25
C VAL A 470 21.83 11.27 7.59
N ARG A 471 22.61 10.28 8.06
CA ARG A 471 23.95 9.78 7.65
C ARG A 471 24.94 9.72 8.81
N ILE A 472 24.77 8.71 9.66
CA ILE A 472 25.90 8.04 10.31
C ILE A 472 25.91 6.61 9.73
N TYR A 473 26.57 6.44 8.58
CA TYR A 473 26.76 5.10 7.99
C TYR A 473 27.58 4.22 8.95
N VAL A 474 27.09 3.02 9.23
CA VAL A 474 27.83 1.99 9.98
C VAL A 474 27.64 0.64 9.31
N GLU A 475 28.69 0.15 8.64
CA GLU A 475 28.67 -1.16 7.99
C GLU A 475 28.45 -2.29 9.01
N GLY A 476 27.45 -3.13 8.75
CA GLY A 476 27.04 -4.23 9.64
C GLY A 476 26.21 -3.83 10.87
N GLY A 477 25.66 -2.61 10.90
CA GLY A 477 24.52 -2.24 11.75
C GLY A 477 24.77 -2.21 13.26
N ARG A 478 23.68 -2.31 14.05
CA ARG A 478 23.60 -2.08 15.51
C ARG A 478 24.71 -2.81 16.29
N ALA A 479 24.98 -4.08 15.97
CA ALA A 479 26.02 -4.89 16.63
C ALA A 479 27.46 -4.49 16.27
N ASN A 480 27.71 -3.93 15.08
CA ASN A 480 29.03 -3.42 14.69
C ASN A 480 29.30 -2.04 15.29
N PHE A 481 28.28 -1.17 15.34
CA PHE A 481 28.40 0.13 16.02
C PHE A 481 28.86 -0.05 17.47
N PHE A 482 28.18 -0.93 18.23
CA PHE A 482 28.57 -1.19 19.62
C PHE A 482 29.96 -1.82 19.75
N ARG A 483 30.36 -2.76 18.88
CA ARG A 483 31.74 -3.30 18.89
C ARG A 483 32.79 -2.21 18.67
N ASN A 484 32.59 -1.35 17.69
CA ASN A 484 33.57 -0.32 17.31
C ASN A 484 33.69 0.78 18.39
N VAL A 485 32.56 1.23 18.94
CA VAL A 485 32.52 2.25 20.01
C VAL A 485 32.96 1.68 21.37
N ALA A 486 32.71 0.41 21.67
CA ALA A 486 33.24 -0.24 22.87
C ALA A 486 34.75 -0.55 22.77
N GLY A 487 35.23 -0.91 21.58
CA GLY A 487 36.64 -1.18 21.33
C GLY A 487 37.52 0.07 21.37
N SER A 488 37.26 1.04 20.47
CA SER A 488 38.18 2.16 20.23
C SER A 488 37.91 3.39 21.10
N GLU A 489 38.95 3.88 21.78
CA GLU A 489 38.90 5.15 22.50
C GLU A 489 38.78 6.35 21.55
N GLU A 490 39.48 6.28 20.42
CA GLU A 490 39.43 7.29 19.37
C GLU A 490 38.02 7.40 18.76
N ALA A 491 37.32 6.27 18.59
CA ALA A 491 35.91 6.25 18.19
C ALA A 491 35.01 6.93 19.23
N ARG A 492 35.21 6.68 20.54
CA ARG A 492 34.46 7.35 21.61
C ARG A 492 34.72 8.86 21.63
N ARG A 493 35.98 9.28 21.52
CA ARG A 493 36.40 10.69 21.44
C ARG A 493 35.81 11.39 20.21
N LYS A 494 35.72 10.68 19.07
CA LYS A 494 35.05 11.18 17.86
C LYS A 494 33.55 11.36 18.06
N VAL A 495 32.84 10.34 18.57
CA VAL A 495 31.38 10.42 18.82
C VAL A 495 31.05 11.58 19.76
N VAL A 496 31.80 11.76 20.85
CA VAL A 496 31.65 12.92 21.75
C VAL A 496 31.86 14.25 21.01
N SER A 497 32.83 14.31 20.10
CA SER A 497 33.13 15.53 19.33
C SER A 497 32.06 15.84 18.28
N ASP A 498 31.59 14.83 17.55
CA ASP A 498 30.50 14.96 16.57
C ASP A 498 29.18 15.40 17.24
N VAL A 499 28.92 14.89 18.46
CA VAL A 499 27.75 15.27 19.28
C VAL A 499 27.83 16.72 19.73
N PHE A 500 28.93 17.13 20.37
CA PHE A 500 29.07 18.51 20.88
C PHE A 500 28.99 19.54 19.74
N GLN A 501 29.62 19.25 18.60
CA GLN A 501 29.62 20.14 17.45
C GLN A 501 28.23 20.28 16.79
N LYS A 502 27.33 19.30 16.95
CA LYS A 502 25.94 19.36 16.48
C LYS A 502 24.98 19.96 17.49
N LEU A 503 25.05 19.61 18.78
CA LEU A 503 24.12 20.09 19.80
C LEU A 503 24.43 21.51 20.32
N PHE A 504 25.71 21.87 20.39
CA PHE A 504 26.15 23.13 21.01
C PHE A 504 26.91 24.05 20.05
N ALA A 505 26.91 23.72 18.75
CA ALA A 505 27.66 24.39 17.68
C ALA A 505 29.18 24.55 17.93
N ARG A 506 29.74 23.85 18.94
CA ARG A 506 31.15 23.96 19.36
C ARG A 506 31.82 22.59 19.50
N ALA A 507 33.13 22.54 19.31
CA ALA A 507 33.91 21.38 19.73
C ALA A 507 33.90 21.22 21.27
N PRO A 508 34.00 19.98 21.79
CA PRO A 508 34.30 19.78 23.20
C PRO A 508 35.77 20.14 23.45
N THR A 509 36.03 20.75 24.60
CA THR A 509 37.38 20.93 25.14
C THR A 509 38.07 19.58 25.33
N GLU A 510 39.40 19.57 25.40
CA GLU A 510 40.16 18.33 25.54
C GLU A 510 39.91 17.61 26.90
N HIS A 511 39.49 18.35 27.92
CA HIS A 511 39.03 17.79 29.19
C HIS A 511 37.68 17.09 29.04
N GLU A 512 36.64 17.79 28.55
CA GLU A 512 35.32 17.21 28.25
C GLU A 512 35.46 15.97 27.35
N ARG A 513 36.26 16.07 26.28
CA ARG A 513 36.47 15.01 25.28
C ARG A 513 37.12 13.77 25.87
N SER A 514 38.13 13.94 26.72
CA SER A 514 38.81 12.83 27.41
C SER A 514 37.90 12.18 28.46
N GLU A 515 37.22 13.01 29.25
CA GLU A 515 36.35 12.54 30.33
C GLU A 515 35.15 11.75 29.79
N TRP A 516 34.42 12.30 28.82
CA TRP A 516 33.26 11.61 28.24
C TRP A 516 33.66 10.33 27.49
N ALA A 517 34.78 10.33 26.77
CA ALA A 517 35.26 9.12 26.10
C ALA A 517 35.79 8.03 27.07
N ALA A 518 36.25 8.41 28.26
CA ALA A 518 36.56 7.48 29.35
C ALA A 518 35.27 6.94 30.00
N ARG A 519 34.26 7.79 30.24
CA ARG A 519 32.96 7.40 30.82
C ARG A 519 32.18 6.42 29.94
N VAL A 520 32.31 6.50 28.61
CA VAL A 520 31.73 5.52 27.66
C VAL A 520 32.50 4.17 27.63
N ARG A 521 33.65 4.06 28.31
CA ARG A 521 34.47 2.84 28.38
C ARG A 521 34.20 2.03 29.66
N GLY A 522 33.16 1.19 29.65
CA GLY A 522 33.09 0.04 30.58
C GLY A 522 31.94 -0.02 31.60
N ARG A 523 30.76 0.55 31.31
CA ARG A 523 29.50 0.28 32.06
C ARG A 523 28.31 0.17 31.10
N THR A 524 27.25 -0.50 31.52
CA THR A 524 25.91 -0.40 30.90
C THR A 524 25.36 1.01 31.12
N LEU A 525 24.83 1.64 30.06
CA LEU A 525 24.74 3.11 30.00
C LEU A 525 23.70 3.75 30.94
N GLY A 526 22.66 3.01 31.36
CA GLY A 526 21.54 3.57 32.13
C GLY A 526 21.91 4.23 33.46
N LEU A 527 23.01 3.81 34.10
CA LEU A 527 23.45 4.41 35.37
C LEU A 527 24.29 5.68 35.21
N ALA A 528 24.85 5.96 34.02
CA ALA A 528 25.70 7.12 33.81
C ALA A 528 24.93 8.43 33.54
N ALA A 529 23.70 8.33 33.02
CA ALA A 529 22.86 9.48 32.69
C ALA A 529 22.27 10.19 33.92
N ASN A 530 21.96 9.45 34.99
CA ASN A 530 21.31 10.01 36.19
C ASN A 530 22.20 10.96 37.01
N ASP A 531 23.52 10.75 37.01
CA ASP A 531 24.46 11.69 37.63
C ASP A 531 24.71 12.94 36.77
N LEU A 532 24.56 12.81 35.44
CA LEU A 532 24.71 13.89 34.46
C LEU A 532 23.68 15.01 34.73
N LEU A 533 22.43 14.60 34.94
CA LEU A 533 21.29 15.48 35.28
C LEU A 533 21.36 16.12 36.67
N ARG A 534 22.26 15.68 37.56
CA ARG A 534 22.43 16.25 38.91
C ARG A 534 23.42 17.41 38.98
N GLN A 535 24.23 17.62 37.94
CA GLN A 535 25.29 18.65 37.94
C GLN A 535 25.18 19.66 36.78
N GLY A 536 24.65 19.26 35.62
CA GLY A 536 24.50 20.19 34.47
C GLY A 536 23.53 21.35 34.71
N THR A 537 22.52 21.16 35.55
CA THR A 537 21.42 22.11 35.81
C THR A 537 21.87 23.40 36.52
N ALA A 538 23.09 23.44 37.07
CA ALA A 538 23.62 24.58 37.81
C ALA A 538 24.24 25.69 36.93
N LEU A 539 24.34 25.49 35.61
CA LEU A 539 25.04 26.40 34.68
C LEU A 539 24.15 27.06 33.61
N ILE A 540 22.84 26.81 33.62
CA ILE A 540 21.89 27.36 32.62
C ILE A 540 20.86 28.28 33.31
N LEU A 541 21.34 29.15 34.19
CA LEU A 541 20.54 30.21 34.84
C LEU A 541 21.31 31.53 34.93
N ASP A 542 21.85 32.02 33.81
CA ASP A 542 22.05 33.47 33.61
C ASP A 542 22.18 33.88 32.13
N GLY A 543 21.14 34.57 31.62
CA GLY A 543 21.34 35.74 30.76
C GLY A 543 21.72 35.62 29.27
N ALA A 544 21.00 34.86 28.42
CA ALA A 544 20.87 35.20 26.98
C ALA A 544 19.65 34.56 26.30
N PRO A 545 18.79 35.31 25.57
CA PRO A 545 17.78 34.73 24.69
C PRO A 545 18.39 34.32 23.33
N ALA A 546 17.97 33.18 22.79
CA ALA A 546 18.33 32.76 21.43
C ALA A 546 17.45 33.47 20.37
N PRO A 547 17.98 33.83 19.19
CA PRO A 547 17.21 34.44 18.11
C PRO A 547 16.34 33.42 17.36
N GLU A 548 15.19 33.85 16.85
CA GLU A 548 14.31 33.01 16.01
C GLU A 548 14.97 32.64 14.67
N PRO A 549 14.83 31.38 14.19
CA PRO A 549 15.28 30.99 12.86
C PRO A 549 14.35 31.53 11.76
N PRO A 550 14.86 31.95 10.59
CA PRO A 550 14.05 32.49 9.52
C PRO A 550 13.19 31.41 8.85
N ARG A 551 11.93 31.74 8.53
CA ARG A 551 11.04 30.87 7.72
C ARG A 551 11.65 30.61 6.34
N ALA A 552 11.74 29.35 5.95
CA ALA A 552 12.15 28.97 4.60
C ALA A 552 11.09 29.42 3.56
N PRO A 553 11.48 30.09 2.47
CA PRO A 553 10.57 30.37 1.36
C PRO A 553 10.28 29.10 0.55
N VAL A 554 9.08 29.03 -0.04
CA VAL A 554 8.70 27.96 -0.97
C VAL A 554 9.62 28.02 -2.21
N PRO A 555 10.23 26.90 -2.64
CA PRO A 555 11.07 26.89 -3.82
C PRO A 555 10.26 27.19 -5.09
N ALA A 556 10.73 28.13 -5.90
CA ALA A 556 10.19 28.39 -7.22
C ALA A 556 10.44 27.19 -8.18
N PRO A 557 9.69 27.07 -9.29
CA PRO A 557 10.00 26.09 -10.33
C PRO A 557 11.46 26.21 -10.78
N LEU A 558 12.17 25.07 -10.82
CA LEU A 558 13.58 25.05 -11.19
C LEU A 558 13.76 25.61 -12.62
N PRO A 559 14.74 26.49 -12.88
CA PRO A 559 15.03 26.98 -14.22
C PRO A 559 15.38 25.81 -15.16
N PRO A 560 15.23 25.95 -16.48
CA PRO A 560 15.66 24.92 -17.43
C PRO A 560 17.14 24.56 -17.26
N PRO A 561 17.60 23.38 -17.72
CA PRO A 561 19.02 23.05 -17.77
C PRO A 561 19.81 24.08 -18.59
N SER A 562 21.09 24.25 -18.31
CA SER A 562 22.01 24.99 -19.18
C SER A 562 22.18 24.27 -20.52
N GLU A 563 22.45 24.99 -21.61
CA GLU A 563 22.74 24.36 -22.90
C GLU A 563 23.96 23.42 -22.82
N SER A 564 24.95 23.69 -21.96
CA SER A 564 26.05 22.75 -21.67
C SER A 564 25.56 21.40 -21.15
N SER A 565 24.57 21.41 -20.26
CA SER A 565 23.94 20.21 -19.69
C SER A 565 23.05 19.50 -20.71
N VAL A 566 22.45 20.25 -21.65
CA VAL A 566 21.68 19.70 -22.78
C VAL A 566 22.61 19.03 -23.80
N GLU A 567 23.72 19.67 -24.17
CA GLU A 567 24.77 19.09 -25.04
C GLU A 567 25.38 17.83 -24.40
N ALA A 568 25.66 17.86 -23.10
CA ALA A 568 26.10 16.67 -22.35
C ALA A 568 25.05 15.54 -22.36
N ALA A 569 23.76 15.86 -22.22
CA ALA A 569 22.68 14.89 -22.29
C ALA A 569 22.55 14.28 -23.70
N GLN A 570 22.73 15.07 -24.76
CA GLN A 570 22.77 14.59 -26.14
C GLN A 570 23.97 13.66 -26.37
N ALA A 571 25.15 13.99 -25.86
CA ALA A 571 26.32 13.11 -25.92
C ALA A 571 26.09 11.79 -25.14
N PHE A 572 25.45 11.86 -23.97
CA PHE A 572 25.05 10.70 -23.17
C PHE A 572 24.07 9.79 -23.94
N ILE A 573 23.02 10.37 -24.54
CA ILE A 573 22.04 9.64 -25.38
C ILE A 573 22.75 8.97 -26.56
N ALA A 574 23.56 9.69 -27.33
CA ALA A 574 24.28 9.15 -28.48
C ALA A 574 25.28 8.04 -28.08
N ARG A 575 25.93 8.14 -26.91
CA ARG A 575 26.78 7.07 -26.38
C ARG A 575 25.98 5.83 -25.97
N MET A 576 24.83 6.02 -25.32
CA MET A 576 23.93 4.92 -24.94
C MET A 576 23.37 4.18 -26.17
N TYR A 577 22.94 4.88 -27.21
CA TYR A 577 22.49 4.25 -28.46
C TYR A 577 23.61 3.43 -29.13
N ARG A 578 24.81 4.01 -29.28
CA ARG A 578 25.97 3.30 -29.86
C ARG A 578 26.38 2.09 -29.03
N ALA A 579 26.49 2.24 -27.71
CA ALA A 579 26.95 1.18 -26.82
C ALA A 579 25.93 0.03 -26.68
N LEU A 580 24.66 0.37 -26.46
CA LEU A 580 23.61 -0.61 -26.12
C LEU A 580 22.89 -1.14 -27.36
N LEU A 581 22.38 -0.24 -28.21
CA LEU A 581 21.55 -0.55 -29.38
C LEU A 581 22.37 -0.86 -30.64
N GLN A 582 23.67 -0.52 -30.64
CA GLN A 582 24.61 -0.71 -31.76
C GLN A 582 24.26 0.08 -33.03
N ARG A 583 23.65 1.24 -32.85
CA ARG A 583 23.37 2.22 -33.92
C ARG A 583 23.55 3.64 -33.39
N GLU A 584 23.56 4.62 -34.30
CA GLU A 584 23.36 6.01 -33.93
C GLU A 584 21.90 6.27 -33.51
N VAL A 585 21.71 7.28 -32.67
CA VAL A 585 20.39 7.83 -32.39
C VAL A 585 19.90 8.61 -33.61
N ASP A 586 18.66 8.33 -34.03
CA ASP A 586 18.00 9.05 -35.10
C ASP A 586 17.51 10.42 -34.61
N ALA A 587 17.31 11.38 -35.52
CA ALA A 587 16.94 12.76 -35.15
C ALA A 587 15.69 12.82 -34.27
N SER A 588 14.65 12.04 -34.57
CA SER A 588 13.40 12.04 -33.78
C SER A 588 13.60 11.46 -32.38
N GLY A 589 14.43 10.43 -32.22
CA GLY A 589 14.82 9.89 -30.92
C GLY A 589 15.66 10.88 -30.11
N MET A 590 16.60 11.57 -30.77
CA MET A 590 17.45 12.58 -30.14
C MET A 590 16.61 13.76 -29.63
N ASP A 591 15.78 14.34 -30.49
CA ASP A 591 14.93 15.48 -30.14
C ASP A 591 13.98 15.13 -28.98
N HIS A 592 13.28 13.98 -29.07
CA HIS A 592 12.35 13.53 -28.03
C HIS A 592 13.03 13.33 -26.66
N LEU A 593 14.19 12.68 -26.61
CA LEU A 593 14.92 12.44 -25.36
C LEU A 593 15.56 13.73 -24.83
N THR A 594 16.04 14.62 -25.71
CA THR A 594 16.54 15.96 -25.34
C THR A 594 15.45 16.81 -24.71
N ASP A 595 14.24 16.81 -25.26
CA ASP A 595 13.14 17.62 -24.75
C ASP A 595 12.58 17.10 -23.42
N LEU A 596 12.56 15.78 -23.21
CA LEU A 596 12.27 15.20 -21.88
C LEU A 596 13.29 15.63 -20.82
N TYR A 597 14.55 15.83 -21.20
CA TYR A 597 15.60 16.34 -20.32
C TYR A 597 15.46 17.85 -20.04
N ARG A 598 15.24 18.66 -21.09
CA ARG A 598 14.97 20.11 -20.99
C ARG A 598 13.77 20.42 -20.09
N GLN A 599 12.71 19.61 -20.17
CA GLN A 599 11.51 19.72 -19.35
C GLN A 599 11.70 19.26 -17.89
N ARG A 600 12.90 18.73 -17.53
CA ARG A 600 13.20 18.06 -16.26
C ARG A 600 12.31 16.84 -15.96
N THR A 601 11.66 16.28 -16.98
CA THR A 601 10.87 15.04 -16.89
C THR A 601 11.77 13.84 -16.58
N PHE A 602 13.01 13.83 -17.10
CA PHE A 602 14.05 12.87 -16.74
C PHE A 602 15.43 13.52 -16.67
N GLY A 603 16.24 13.19 -15.66
CA GLY A 603 17.70 13.33 -15.73
C GLY A 603 18.35 12.11 -16.40
N ALA A 604 19.68 12.04 -16.39
CA ALA A 604 20.47 11.00 -17.06
C ALA A 604 20.09 9.57 -16.63
N ALA A 605 19.77 9.34 -15.35
CA ALA A 605 19.25 8.05 -14.88
C ALA A 605 17.93 7.67 -15.55
N GLY A 606 16.99 8.62 -15.67
CA GLY A 606 15.73 8.41 -16.36
C GLY A 606 15.93 8.16 -17.85
N LEU A 607 16.75 8.97 -18.52
CA LEU A 607 17.10 8.77 -19.94
C LEU A 607 17.70 7.38 -20.20
N ALA A 608 18.55 6.90 -19.29
CA ALA A 608 19.12 5.55 -19.37
C ALA A 608 18.05 4.47 -19.26
N VAL A 609 17.17 4.55 -18.25
CA VAL A 609 16.02 3.63 -18.09
C VAL A 609 15.15 3.62 -19.36
N GLN A 610 14.84 4.79 -19.94
CA GLN A 610 14.04 4.90 -21.16
C GLN A 610 14.69 4.30 -22.43
N ILE A 611 15.97 3.90 -22.37
CA ILE A 611 16.68 3.13 -23.42
C ILE A 611 16.78 1.65 -23.02
N LEU A 612 17.09 1.36 -21.74
CA LEU A 612 17.20 0.02 -21.18
C LEU A 612 15.85 -0.72 -21.11
N GLU A 613 14.73 0.00 -21.11
CA GLU A 613 13.38 -0.56 -21.20
C GLU A 613 12.85 -0.68 -22.65
N SER A 614 13.67 -0.38 -23.67
CA SER A 614 13.22 -0.43 -25.07
C SER A 614 13.22 -1.86 -25.65
N ASP A 615 12.22 -2.19 -26.47
CA ASP A 615 12.16 -3.46 -27.21
C ASP A 615 13.43 -3.70 -28.06
N GLU A 616 14.02 -2.63 -28.59
CA GLU A 616 15.28 -2.67 -29.33
C GLU A 616 16.45 -3.09 -28.43
N TYR A 617 16.51 -2.58 -27.20
CA TYR A 617 17.50 -3.02 -26.21
C TYR A 617 17.28 -4.47 -25.82
N PHE A 618 16.06 -4.88 -25.49
CA PHE A 618 15.78 -6.28 -25.14
C PHE A 618 16.13 -7.24 -26.30
N ALA A 619 15.90 -6.84 -27.56
CA ALA A 619 16.28 -7.61 -28.74
C ALA A 619 17.81 -7.67 -29.01
N GLN A 620 18.58 -6.69 -28.53
CA GLN A 620 20.05 -6.68 -28.57
C GLN A 620 20.67 -7.45 -27.39
N ALA A 621 20.25 -7.11 -26.17
CA ALA A 621 20.77 -7.67 -24.92
C ALA A 621 20.53 -9.18 -24.80
N SER A 622 19.36 -9.68 -25.23
CA SER A 622 19.05 -11.12 -25.20
C SER A 622 19.95 -12.00 -26.09
N ARG A 623 20.76 -11.41 -26.98
CA ARG A 623 21.59 -12.13 -27.97
C ARG A 623 23.10 -12.10 -27.69
N ILE A 624 23.53 -11.44 -26.62
CA ILE A 624 24.95 -11.26 -26.25
C ILE A 624 25.31 -11.98 -24.95
N SER A 625 26.58 -12.34 -24.78
CA SER A 625 27.08 -12.98 -23.55
C SER A 625 27.02 -12.04 -22.34
N ASN A 626 27.08 -12.59 -21.12
CA ASN A 626 27.09 -11.79 -19.88
C ASN A 626 28.28 -10.81 -19.81
N GLU A 627 29.41 -11.17 -20.42
CA GLU A 627 30.60 -10.32 -20.54
C GLU A 627 30.41 -9.16 -21.53
N VAL A 628 29.96 -9.45 -22.76
CA VAL A 628 29.70 -8.42 -23.79
C VAL A 628 28.57 -7.48 -23.35
N PHE A 629 27.59 -8.01 -22.62
CA PHE A 629 26.56 -7.25 -21.94
C PHE A 629 27.14 -6.21 -20.97
N LEU A 630 27.97 -6.64 -20.01
CA LEU A 630 28.58 -5.73 -19.03
C LEU A 630 29.49 -4.68 -19.70
N GLN A 631 30.28 -5.08 -20.71
CA GLN A 631 31.09 -4.14 -21.49
C GLN A 631 30.22 -3.07 -22.18
N ARG A 632 29.07 -3.43 -22.76
CA ARG A 632 28.14 -2.46 -23.36
C ARG A 632 27.51 -1.53 -22.32
N VAL A 633 27.07 -2.06 -21.17
CA VAL A 633 26.48 -1.26 -20.08
C VAL A 633 27.46 -0.23 -19.52
N TYR A 634 28.71 -0.63 -19.23
CA TYR A 634 29.73 0.30 -18.72
C TYR A 634 30.17 1.32 -19.78
N ARG A 635 30.33 0.94 -21.05
CA ARG A 635 30.60 1.89 -22.15
C ARG A 635 29.49 2.92 -22.33
N GLY A 636 28.22 2.50 -22.21
CA GLY A 636 27.06 3.40 -22.30
C GLY A 636 27.00 4.38 -21.12
N LEU A 637 26.99 3.84 -19.90
CA LEU A 637 26.74 4.62 -18.68
C LEU A 637 27.94 5.45 -18.21
N PHE A 638 29.18 4.97 -18.43
CA PHE A 638 30.41 5.55 -17.85
C PHE A 638 31.52 5.88 -18.86
N GLU A 639 31.33 5.60 -20.16
CA GLU A 639 32.36 5.78 -21.21
C GLU A 639 33.68 5.01 -20.96
N ARG A 640 33.64 3.94 -20.16
CA ARG A 640 34.79 3.08 -19.82
C ARG A 640 34.47 1.59 -19.96
N GLU A 641 35.51 0.77 -20.00
CA GLU A 641 35.38 -0.66 -19.71
C GLU A 641 35.09 -0.89 -18.21
N PRO A 642 34.39 -1.97 -17.83
CA PRO A 642 34.39 -2.44 -16.44
C PRO A 642 35.81 -2.87 -16.03
N ASP A 643 36.16 -2.73 -14.76
CA ASP A 643 37.42 -3.26 -14.25
C ASP A 643 37.37 -4.80 -14.16
N LEU A 644 38.52 -5.46 -14.27
CA LEU A 644 38.57 -6.93 -14.35
C LEU A 644 38.07 -7.64 -13.09
N ALA A 645 38.16 -7.00 -11.91
CA ALA A 645 37.70 -7.60 -10.65
C ALA A 645 36.18 -7.51 -10.54
N GLY A 646 35.60 -6.33 -10.72
CA GLY A 646 34.16 -6.11 -10.78
C GLY A 646 33.49 -6.93 -11.89
N LEU A 647 34.08 -6.95 -13.09
CA LEU A 647 33.63 -7.78 -14.22
C LEU A 647 33.56 -9.26 -13.84
N SER A 648 34.58 -9.80 -13.16
CA SER A 648 34.60 -11.20 -12.73
C SER A 648 33.52 -11.51 -11.68
N VAL A 649 33.22 -10.57 -10.77
CA VAL A 649 32.15 -10.72 -9.76
C VAL A 649 30.78 -10.71 -10.44
N TRP A 650 30.51 -9.72 -11.30
CA TRP A 650 29.24 -9.61 -12.03
C TRP A 650 28.99 -10.81 -12.95
N ILE A 651 30.00 -11.29 -13.69
CA ILE A 651 29.88 -12.49 -14.52
C ILE A 651 29.57 -13.72 -13.66
N SER A 652 30.19 -13.86 -12.48
CA SER A 652 29.93 -14.98 -11.56
C SER A 652 28.48 -14.99 -11.07
N GLN A 653 27.95 -13.83 -10.64
CA GLN A 653 26.57 -13.69 -10.18
C GLN A 653 25.54 -13.88 -11.31
N LEU A 654 25.80 -13.35 -12.50
CA LEU A 654 24.96 -13.58 -13.69
C LEU A 654 24.95 -15.05 -14.13
N ASN A 655 26.10 -15.72 -14.12
CA ASN A 655 26.22 -17.13 -14.54
C ASN A 655 25.58 -18.11 -13.54
N THR A 656 25.49 -17.72 -12.26
CA THR A 656 24.80 -18.49 -11.22
C THR A 656 23.31 -18.16 -11.10
N GLY A 657 22.85 -17.08 -11.75
CA GLY A 657 21.48 -16.57 -11.60
C GLY A 657 21.22 -15.89 -10.25
N ALA A 658 22.27 -15.55 -9.50
CA ALA A 658 22.18 -14.86 -8.21
C ALA A 658 21.83 -13.38 -8.35
N ILE A 659 22.03 -12.81 -9.54
CA ILE A 659 21.54 -11.49 -9.95
C ILE A 659 21.11 -11.53 -11.41
N SER A 660 20.11 -10.74 -11.79
CA SER A 660 19.71 -10.56 -13.19
C SER A 660 20.45 -9.40 -13.86
N ARG A 661 20.37 -9.31 -15.19
CA ARG A 661 20.94 -8.21 -15.97
C ARG A 661 20.27 -6.86 -15.64
N MET A 662 18.95 -6.87 -15.53
CA MET A 662 18.13 -5.73 -15.09
C MET A 662 18.53 -5.27 -13.68
N GLN A 663 18.73 -6.19 -12.74
CA GLN A 663 19.19 -5.85 -11.39
C GLN A 663 20.60 -5.25 -11.36
N ILE A 664 21.49 -5.63 -12.28
CA ILE A 664 22.79 -4.97 -12.44
C ILE A 664 22.63 -3.55 -13.00
N GLU A 665 21.76 -3.35 -14.00
CA GLU A 665 21.45 -2.04 -14.57
C GLU A 665 20.89 -1.09 -13.49
N GLU A 666 19.89 -1.55 -12.73
CA GLU A 666 19.31 -0.86 -11.57
C GLU A 666 20.38 -0.52 -10.52
N THR A 667 21.21 -1.49 -10.14
CA THR A 667 22.28 -1.31 -9.14
C THR A 667 23.33 -0.29 -9.60
N ILE A 668 23.69 -0.31 -10.89
CA ILE A 668 24.64 0.66 -11.46
C ILE A 668 24.02 2.06 -11.52
N LEU A 669 22.78 2.20 -11.97
CA LEU A 669 22.09 3.50 -12.05
C LEU A 669 21.83 4.12 -10.66
N ALA A 670 21.60 3.29 -9.65
CA ALA A 670 21.49 3.73 -8.25
C ALA A 670 22.85 4.06 -7.60
N SER A 671 23.98 3.66 -8.21
CA SER A 671 25.29 3.68 -7.56
C SER A 671 25.83 5.11 -7.30
N PRO A 672 26.63 5.30 -6.24
CA PRO A 672 27.40 6.53 -6.04
C PRO A 672 28.39 6.82 -7.18
N GLU A 673 28.87 5.79 -7.90
CA GLU A 673 29.73 5.97 -9.08
C GLU A 673 28.95 6.68 -10.20
N PHE A 674 27.73 6.24 -10.51
CA PHE A 674 26.91 6.85 -11.57
C PHE A 674 26.48 8.29 -11.23
N GLN A 675 26.17 8.56 -9.95
CA GLN A 675 25.93 9.93 -9.47
C GLN A 675 27.19 10.81 -9.63
N SER A 676 28.37 10.30 -9.28
CA SER A 676 29.64 11.03 -9.40
C SER A 676 30.02 11.27 -10.87
N PHE A 677 29.82 10.28 -11.74
CA PHE A 677 30.04 10.39 -13.18
C PHE A 677 29.12 11.46 -13.79
N CYS A 678 27.82 11.44 -13.48
CA CYS A 678 26.88 12.44 -13.98
C CYS A 678 27.29 13.87 -13.56
N GLN A 679 27.66 14.07 -12.29
CA GLN A 679 28.17 15.37 -11.81
C GLN A 679 29.44 15.81 -12.53
N ALA A 680 30.37 14.89 -12.81
CA ALA A 680 31.59 15.16 -13.58
C ALA A 680 31.35 15.38 -15.10
N GLN A 681 30.12 15.29 -15.56
CA GLN A 681 29.72 15.46 -16.97
C GLN A 681 28.67 16.58 -17.15
N ASP A 682 28.44 17.44 -16.14
CA ASP A 682 27.37 18.47 -16.14
C ASP A 682 25.94 17.89 -16.34
N LEU A 683 25.72 16.62 -15.98
CA LEU A 683 24.44 15.92 -16.13
C LEU A 683 23.59 15.98 -14.86
N ILE A 684 22.31 16.33 -15.02
CA ILE A 684 21.28 16.18 -14.00
C ILE A 684 21.09 14.69 -13.73
N CYS A 685 21.53 14.22 -12.55
CA CYS A 685 21.62 12.79 -12.25
C CYS A 685 20.25 12.15 -11.93
N SER A 686 19.26 12.96 -11.53
CA SER A 686 18.02 12.49 -10.90
C SER A 686 17.11 11.66 -11.83
N PRO A 687 16.46 10.59 -11.35
CA PRO A 687 15.22 10.12 -11.97
C PRO A 687 14.18 11.25 -11.82
N GLY A 688 13.63 11.70 -12.94
CA GLY A 688 12.70 12.84 -12.96
C GLY A 688 11.26 12.44 -12.63
N ALA A 689 10.36 13.44 -12.60
CA ALA A 689 8.98 13.25 -12.16
C ALA A 689 8.16 12.41 -13.16
N ALA A 690 7.90 11.16 -12.83
CA ALA A 690 7.22 10.21 -13.70
C ALA A 690 5.78 10.66 -14.07
N ARG A 691 5.56 10.88 -15.37
CA ARG A 691 4.26 10.75 -16.03
C ARG A 691 4.34 9.56 -16.99
N GLY A 692 3.31 8.73 -17.03
CA GLY A 692 3.32 7.48 -17.79
C GLY A 692 3.50 7.70 -19.31
N ARG A 693 4.22 6.78 -19.97
CA ARG A 693 4.40 6.78 -21.42
C ARG A 693 3.21 6.15 -22.14
N THR A 694 2.60 6.89 -23.04
CA THR A 694 1.89 6.33 -24.20
C THR A 694 2.87 6.22 -25.37
N ALA A 695 3.00 5.03 -25.95
CA ALA A 695 3.71 4.85 -27.21
C ALA A 695 2.73 5.11 -28.37
N VAL A 696 2.82 6.28 -29.01
CA VAL A 696 2.04 6.62 -30.22
C VAL A 696 3.01 7.02 -31.32
N ASN A 697 2.99 6.28 -32.44
CA ASN A 697 3.71 6.62 -33.67
C ASN A 697 2.72 7.23 -34.68
N PRO A 698 2.72 8.56 -34.90
CA PRO A 698 1.63 9.24 -35.60
C PRO A 698 1.68 9.18 -37.15
N HIS A 699 2.40 8.24 -37.76
CA HIS A 699 2.46 8.08 -39.23
C HIS A 699 2.40 6.61 -39.72
N ALA A 700 1.22 5.99 -39.66
CA ALA A 700 0.92 4.72 -40.34
C ALA A 700 -0.11 4.93 -41.47
N LYS A 701 0.17 4.41 -42.68
CA LYS A 701 -0.81 4.33 -43.78
C LYS A 701 -1.60 3.03 -43.65
N ALA A 702 -2.90 3.07 -43.97
CA ALA A 702 -3.76 1.89 -43.90
C ALA A 702 -3.25 0.75 -44.79
N THR A 703 -3.04 -0.42 -44.18
CA THR A 703 -2.64 -1.67 -44.84
C THR A 703 -3.82 -2.37 -45.51
N PRO A 704 -3.62 -3.10 -46.63
CA PRO A 704 -4.67 -3.91 -47.23
C PRO A 704 -5.16 -5.03 -46.29
N VAL A 705 -6.48 -5.24 -46.26
CA VAL A 705 -7.15 -6.30 -45.50
C VAL A 705 -7.41 -7.49 -46.44
N ARG A 706 -7.11 -8.71 -45.99
CA ARG A 706 -7.37 -9.98 -46.72
C ARG A 706 -8.85 -10.33 -46.68
N GLY A 707 -9.29 -11.26 -47.53
CA GLY A 707 -10.66 -11.76 -47.59
C GLY A 707 -11.16 -12.53 -46.35
N ASP A 708 -10.32 -12.71 -45.32
CA ASP A 708 -10.68 -13.24 -44.00
C ASP A 708 -10.76 -12.16 -42.90
N GLY A 709 -10.66 -10.87 -43.27
CA GLY A 709 -10.76 -9.74 -42.36
C GLY A 709 -9.45 -9.32 -41.67
N ARG A 710 -8.32 -10.00 -41.94
CA ARG A 710 -7.02 -9.72 -41.29
C ARG A 710 -6.06 -8.98 -42.23
N THR A 711 -5.22 -8.10 -41.68
CA THR A 711 -4.08 -7.50 -42.39
C THR A 711 -2.85 -8.41 -42.32
N GLU A 712 -1.80 -8.08 -43.09
CA GLU A 712 -0.52 -8.79 -42.99
C GLU A 712 0.24 -8.48 -41.68
N ASP A 713 -0.05 -7.34 -41.05
CA ASP A 713 0.50 -6.95 -39.74
C ASP A 713 -0.08 -7.81 -38.60
N ASP A 714 -1.39 -8.07 -38.63
CA ASP A 714 -2.05 -9.03 -37.71
C ASP A 714 -1.46 -10.43 -37.85
N LEU A 715 -1.11 -10.84 -39.07
CA LEU A 715 -0.48 -12.12 -39.33
C LEU A 715 0.97 -12.16 -38.86
N GLU A 716 1.78 -11.11 -39.03
CA GLU A 716 3.15 -11.12 -38.51
C GLU A 716 3.18 -11.08 -36.97
N LYS A 717 2.31 -10.30 -36.32
CA LYS A 717 2.12 -10.37 -34.85
C LYS A 717 1.80 -11.79 -34.40
N ARG A 718 0.91 -12.48 -35.11
CA ARG A 718 0.51 -13.86 -34.80
C ARG A 718 1.61 -14.89 -35.11
N ARG A 719 2.41 -14.69 -36.18
CA ARG A 719 3.61 -15.48 -36.47
C ARG A 719 4.69 -15.29 -35.41
N ALA A 720 4.95 -14.06 -34.97
CA ALA A 720 5.86 -13.75 -33.87
C ALA A 720 5.37 -14.37 -32.53
N PHE A 721 4.06 -14.37 -32.27
CA PHE A 721 3.47 -15.02 -31.11
C PHE A 721 3.69 -16.54 -31.12
N VAL A 722 3.38 -17.22 -32.24
CA VAL A 722 3.63 -18.65 -32.43
C VAL A 722 5.10 -19.00 -32.24
N ARG A 723 6.02 -18.24 -32.87
CA ARG A 723 7.48 -18.43 -32.70
C ARG A 723 7.89 -18.30 -31.23
N GLY A 724 7.31 -17.35 -30.50
CA GLY A 724 7.50 -17.18 -29.06
C GLY A 724 7.08 -18.41 -28.24
N LEU A 725 5.90 -18.97 -28.48
CA LEU A 725 5.42 -20.17 -27.78
C LEU A 725 6.38 -21.37 -27.96
N TYR A 726 6.77 -21.67 -29.21
CA TYR A 726 7.74 -22.76 -29.49
C TYR A 726 9.10 -22.51 -28.81
N GLN A 727 9.62 -21.29 -28.88
CA GLN A 727 10.91 -20.94 -28.27
C GLN A 727 10.87 -20.99 -26.75
N LYS A 728 9.80 -20.53 -26.11
CA LYS A 728 9.74 -20.43 -24.64
C LYS A 728 9.26 -21.71 -23.98
N LEU A 729 8.13 -22.28 -24.42
CA LEU A 729 7.59 -23.52 -23.86
C LEU A 729 8.48 -24.71 -24.25
N TYR A 730 8.75 -24.91 -25.54
CA TYR A 730 9.40 -26.13 -26.03
C TYR A 730 10.92 -26.01 -26.13
N GLN A 731 11.48 -24.79 -26.15
CA GLN A 731 12.92 -24.49 -26.34
C GLN A 731 13.49 -25.05 -27.65
N ARG A 732 12.71 -24.91 -28.73
CA ARG A 732 13.17 -25.13 -30.11
C ARG A 732 12.63 -24.05 -31.03
N ALA A 733 13.29 -23.85 -32.17
CA ALA A 733 12.67 -23.14 -33.27
C ALA A 733 11.51 -24.00 -33.84
N PRO A 734 10.42 -23.37 -34.31
CA PRO A 734 9.48 -24.03 -35.20
C PRO A 734 10.03 -24.15 -36.61
N ASP A 735 9.44 -25.04 -37.39
CA ASP A 735 9.46 -24.99 -38.84
C ASP A 735 8.43 -23.97 -39.37
N GLU A 736 8.70 -23.37 -40.53
CA GLU A 736 7.81 -22.33 -41.08
C GLU A 736 6.44 -22.87 -41.55
N ALA A 737 6.27 -24.18 -41.74
CA ALA A 737 4.96 -24.76 -42.02
C ALA A 737 4.08 -24.78 -40.75
N GLY A 738 4.64 -25.14 -39.59
CA GLY A 738 4.02 -25.00 -38.27
C GLY A 738 3.72 -23.54 -37.91
N VAL A 739 4.67 -22.61 -38.14
CA VAL A 739 4.43 -21.16 -37.97
C VAL A 739 3.24 -20.70 -38.81
N LYS A 740 3.22 -21.04 -40.10
CA LYS A 740 2.14 -20.66 -41.02
C LYS A 740 0.81 -21.28 -40.62
N PHE A 741 0.77 -22.58 -40.32
CA PHE A 741 -0.46 -23.29 -39.92
C PHE A 741 -1.13 -22.64 -38.72
N HIS A 742 -0.37 -22.43 -37.64
CA HIS A 742 -0.90 -21.81 -36.44
C HIS A 742 -1.27 -20.33 -36.67
N ALA A 743 -0.49 -19.57 -37.43
CA ALA A 743 -0.74 -18.14 -37.69
C ALA A 743 -1.90 -17.86 -38.66
N GLU A 744 -2.18 -18.76 -39.62
CA GLU A 744 -3.36 -18.65 -40.51
C GLU A 744 -4.64 -19.23 -39.90
N GLY A 745 -4.53 -20.08 -38.87
CA GLY A 745 -5.68 -20.60 -38.11
C GLY A 745 -6.59 -19.52 -37.49
N ARG A 746 -7.78 -19.90 -37.03
CA ARG A 746 -8.78 -18.98 -36.44
C ARG A 746 -8.81 -18.95 -34.91
N GLN A 747 -7.98 -19.75 -34.25
CA GLN A 747 -7.90 -19.81 -32.79
C GLN A 747 -7.59 -18.43 -32.19
N THR A 748 -8.20 -18.09 -31.06
CA THR A 748 -7.79 -16.89 -30.33
C THR A 748 -6.39 -17.02 -29.75
N CYS A 749 -5.83 -15.93 -29.21
CA CYS A 749 -4.52 -15.98 -28.56
C CYS A 749 -4.51 -16.89 -27.31
N VAL A 750 -5.62 -16.92 -26.56
CA VAL A 750 -5.80 -17.81 -25.40
C VAL A 750 -5.95 -19.26 -25.85
N GLU A 751 -6.84 -19.55 -26.80
CA GLU A 751 -7.04 -20.91 -27.35
C GLU A 751 -5.75 -21.51 -27.93
N LEU A 752 -4.96 -20.69 -28.63
CA LEU A 752 -3.67 -21.07 -29.19
C LEU A 752 -2.67 -21.42 -28.06
N SER A 753 -2.62 -20.63 -27.00
CA SER A 753 -1.76 -20.87 -25.84
C SER A 753 -2.14 -22.15 -25.09
N ILE A 754 -3.45 -22.38 -24.87
CA ILE A 754 -4.00 -23.63 -24.33
C ILE A 754 -3.54 -24.81 -25.19
N SER A 755 -3.68 -24.73 -26.52
CA SER A 755 -3.32 -25.82 -27.43
C SER A 755 -1.83 -26.19 -27.41
N PHE A 756 -0.95 -25.25 -27.08
CA PHE A 756 0.49 -25.51 -26.93
C PHE A 756 0.83 -26.14 -25.58
N VAL A 757 0.19 -25.70 -24.49
CA VAL A 757 0.42 -26.25 -23.15
C VAL A 757 -0.18 -27.65 -23.01
N GLN A 758 -1.32 -27.91 -23.64
CA GLN A 758 -1.96 -29.23 -23.67
C GLN A 758 -1.37 -30.18 -24.74
N ALA A 759 -0.41 -29.72 -25.56
CA ALA A 759 0.22 -30.55 -26.57
C ALA A 759 1.00 -31.72 -25.92
N PRO A 760 0.92 -32.95 -26.47
CA PRO A 760 1.68 -34.11 -25.96
C PRO A 760 3.19 -33.86 -25.87
N GLU A 761 3.74 -33.01 -26.73
CA GLU A 761 5.13 -32.56 -26.68
C GLU A 761 5.44 -31.77 -25.40
N PHE A 762 4.62 -30.78 -25.03
CA PHE A 762 4.85 -30.00 -23.82
C PHE A 762 4.62 -30.81 -22.54
N VAL A 763 3.61 -31.69 -22.53
CA VAL A 763 3.36 -32.62 -21.41
C VAL A 763 4.58 -33.52 -21.18
N GLU A 764 5.20 -34.03 -22.24
CA GLU A 764 6.38 -34.89 -22.16
C GLU A 764 7.68 -34.13 -21.86
N ILE A 765 7.79 -32.85 -22.26
CA ILE A 765 8.85 -31.94 -21.81
C ILE A 765 8.69 -31.65 -20.31
N GLY A 766 7.48 -31.30 -19.85
CA GLY A 766 7.20 -30.91 -18.48
C GLY A 766 7.51 -32.00 -17.45
N ARG A 767 7.22 -33.27 -17.79
CA ARG A 767 7.61 -34.46 -16.99
C ARG A 767 9.12 -34.53 -16.68
N LYS A 768 9.97 -33.96 -17.54
CA LYS A 768 11.44 -34.01 -17.43
C LYS A 768 12.06 -32.77 -16.78
N LEU A 769 11.24 -31.78 -16.42
CA LEU A 769 11.67 -30.56 -15.74
C LEU A 769 11.36 -30.66 -14.24
N SER A 770 12.29 -30.17 -13.40
CA SER A 770 11.98 -29.84 -11.99
C SER A 770 10.89 -28.77 -11.93
N GLY A 771 10.13 -28.71 -10.82
CA GLY A 771 9.02 -27.79 -10.62
C GLY A 771 9.41 -26.35 -10.96
N ALA A 772 10.54 -25.86 -10.46
CA ALA A 772 11.03 -24.52 -10.76
C ALA A 772 11.26 -24.29 -12.27
N LYS A 773 11.84 -25.26 -12.99
CA LYS A 773 12.07 -25.15 -14.44
C LYS A 773 10.76 -25.26 -15.23
N PHE A 774 9.80 -26.06 -14.78
CA PHE A 774 8.48 -26.15 -15.39
C PHE A 774 7.70 -24.84 -15.25
N VAL A 775 7.68 -24.28 -14.04
CA VAL A 775 7.03 -23.01 -13.71
C VAL A 775 7.65 -21.84 -14.49
N SER A 776 8.98 -21.76 -14.58
CA SER A 776 9.64 -20.73 -15.41
C SER A 776 9.24 -20.81 -16.89
N ARG A 777 9.05 -22.02 -17.45
CA ARG A 777 8.57 -22.18 -18.84
C ARG A 777 7.16 -21.64 -19.03
N LEU A 778 6.27 -21.87 -18.06
CA LEU A 778 4.90 -21.35 -18.10
C LEU A 778 4.90 -19.81 -18.04
N TYR A 779 5.63 -19.20 -17.09
CA TYR A 779 5.79 -17.74 -17.03
C TYR A 779 6.33 -17.15 -18.34
N GLU A 780 7.46 -17.67 -18.84
CA GLU A 780 8.10 -17.14 -20.05
C GLU A 780 7.28 -17.38 -21.33
N GLY A 781 6.53 -18.48 -21.40
CA GLY A 781 5.74 -18.85 -22.56
C GLY A 781 4.37 -18.18 -22.62
N LEU A 782 3.66 -18.12 -21.50
CA LEU A 782 2.30 -17.61 -21.40
C LEU A 782 2.27 -16.11 -21.12
N TYR A 783 3.04 -15.64 -20.13
CA TYR A 783 3.00 -14.24 -19.66
C TYR A 783 4.18 -13.40 -20.19
N ARG A 784 5.08 -14.00 -20.98
CA ARG A 784 6.22 -13.35 -21.65
C ARG A 784 7.27 -12.72 -20.72
N ARG A 785 7.11 -12.86 -19.41
CA ARG A 785 8.07 -12.43 -18.38
C ARG A 785 8.77 -13.63 -17.72
N VAL A 786 9.84 -13.36 -16.98
CA VAL A 786 10.38 -14.36 -16.04
C VAL A 786 9.44 -14.44 -14.83
N GLY A 787 9.28 -15.65 -14.28
CA GLY A 787 8.57 -15.84 -13.01
C GLY A 787 9.31 -15.14 -11.89
N ASP A 788 8.59 -14.34 -11.10
CA ASP A 788 9.14 -13.70 -9.92
C ASP A 788 9.51 -14.74 -8.84
N THR A 789 10.45 -14.40 -7.97
CA THR A 789 11.02 -15.35 -7.00
C THR A 789 9.95 -15.92 -6.07
N ALA A 790 8.92 -15.15 -5.70
CA ALA A 790 7.81 -15.64 -4.88
C ALA A 790 6.95 -16.65 -5.64
N GLY A 791 6.52 -16.34 -6.87
CA GLY A 791 5.77 -17.25 -7.73
C GLY A 791 6.51 -18.57 -8.01
N VAL A 792 7.81 -18.50 -8.32
CA VAL A 792 8.62 -19.71 -8.56
C VAL A 792 8.79 -20.53 -7.27
N LEU A 793 9.03 -19.90 -6.11
CA LEU A 793 9.14 -20.59 -4.82
C LEU A 793 7.80 -21.11 -4.28
N TYR A 794 6.66 -20.58 -4.73
CA TYR A 794 5.33 -21.10 -4.41
C TYR A 794 5.01 -22.37 -5.21
N TRP A 795 5.07 -22.30 -6.55
CA TRP A 795 4.64 -23.40 -7.40
C TRP A 795 5.64 -24.57 -7.44
N ALA A 796 6.95 -24.30 -7.39
CA ALA A 796 7.96 -25.35 -7.56
C ALA A 796 7.91 -26.45 -6.49
N PRO A 797 7.85 -26.15 -5.18
CA PRO A 797 7.81 -27.19 -4.15
C PRO A 797 6.50 -27.99 -4.15
N LEU A 798 5.39 -27.40 -4.60
CA LEU A 798 4.11 -28.12 -4.74
C LEU A 798 4.20 -29.20 -5.83
N ILE A 799 4.88 -28.89 -6.94
CA ILE A 799 5.16 -29.85 -8.02
C ILE A 799 6.20 -30.89 -7.60
N ASP A 800 7.31 -30.46 -6.99
CA ASP A 800 8.44 -31.35 -6.66
C ASP A 800 8.17 -32.26 -5.44
N LYS A 801 7.21 -31.90 -4.57
CA LYS A 801 6.65 -32.79 -3.53
C LYS A 801 5.47 -33.65 -4.02
N GLY A 802 5.00 -33.46 -5.25
CA GLY A 802 3.83 -34.15 -5.79
C GLY A 802 2.48 -33.72 -5.19
N THR A 803 2.43 -32.58 -4.48
CA THR A 803 1.20 -32.01 -3.91
C THR A 803 0.25 -31.49 -5.00
N LEU A 804 0.80 -30.93 -6.08
CA LEU A 804 0.07 -30.61 -7.30
C LEU A 804 0.70 -31.32 -8.50
N THR A 805 -0.13 -31.76 -9.44
CA THR A 805 0.36 -32.26 -10.73
C THR A 805 0.78 -31.09 -11.63
N ARG A 806 1.70 -31.38 -12.56
CA ARG A 806 2.09 -30.43 -13.62
C ARG A 806 0.93 -30.05 -14.55
N ALA A 807 -0.14 -30.86 -14.60
CA ALA A 807 -1.36 -30.52 -15.33
C ALA A 807 -2.14 -29.43 -14.58
N GLN A 808 -2.45 -29.64 -13.29
CA GLN A 808 -3.16 -28.64 -12.47
C GLN A 808 -2.44 -27.27 -12.49
N VAL A 809 -1.13 -27.24 -12.28
CA VAL A 809 -0.38 -25.96 -12.34
C VAL A 809 -0.36 -25.36 -13.76
N ALA A 810 -0.43 -26.18 -14.82
CA ALA A 810 -0.58 -25.65 -16.17
C ALA A 810 -1.97 -25.06 -16.42
N ASP A 811 -3.03 -25.72 -15.93
CA ASP A 811 -4.42 -25.25 -16.04
C ASP A 811 -4.63 -23.97 -15.22
N ASP A 812 -4.08 -23.88 -13.99
CA ASP A 812 -4.05 -22.67 -13.16
C ASP A 812 -3.38 -21.50 -13.90
N PHE A 813 -2.29 -21.77 -14.64
CA PHE A 813 -1.61 -20.75 -15.42
C PHE A 813 -2.38 -20.32 -16.69
N LEU A 814 -3.14 -21.24 -17.31
CA LEU A 814 -3.99 -20.95 -18.46
C LEU A 814 -5.28 -20.19 -18.08
N ALA A 815 -5.76 -20.38 -16.85
CA ALA A 815 -6.92 -19.67 -16.29
C ALA A 815 -6.59 -18.24 -15.82
N ASN A 816 -5.31 -17.87 -15.72
CA ASN A 816 -4.88 -16.60 -15.16
C ASN A 816 -5.12 -15.41 -16.14
N PRO A 817 -5.75 -14.29 -15.70
CA PRO A 817 -5.93 -13.08 -16.50
C PRO A 817 -4.64 -12.46 -17.07
N GLU A 818 -3.47 -12.78 -16.50
CA GLU A 818 -2.18 -12.37 -17.06
C GLU A 818 -1.92 -12.94 -18.46
N LEU A 819 -2.50 -14.09 -18.82
CA LEU A 819 -2.47 -14.62 -20.19
C LEU A 819 -3.23 -13.70 -21.16
N ILE A 820 -4.38 -13.15 -20.75
CA ILE A 820 -5.14 -12.18 -21.56
C ILE A 820 -4.33 -10.89 -21.72
N THR A 821 -3.69 -10.41 -20.65
CA THR A 821 -2.82 -9.23 -20.68
C THR A 821 -1.62 -9.42 -21.63
N SER A 822 -1.00 -10.61 -21.62
CA SER A 822 0.07 -11.02 -22.53
C SER A 822 -0.39 -11.09 -24.00
N CYS A 823 -1.62 -11.54 -24.24
CA CYS A 823 -2.25 -11.54 -25.56
C CYS A 823 -2.54 -10.12 -26.10
N GLU A 824 -3.02 -9.22 -25.24
CA GLU A 824 -3.25 -7.81 -25.57
C GLU A 824 -1.93 -7.08 -25.84
N ALA A 825 -0.89 -7.31 -25.03
CA ALA A 825 0.46 -6.80 -25.27
C ALA A 825 1.09 -7.34 -26.57
N ALA A 826 0.69 -8.53 -27.02
CA ALA A 826 1.07 -9.08 -28.33
C ALA A 826 0.25 -8.49 -29.51
N GLY A 827 -0.75 -7.64 -29.23
CA GLY A 827 -1.61 -7.04 -30.25
C GLY A 827 -2.54 -8.03 -30.93
N LEU A 828 -2.98 -9.09 -30.23
CA LEU A 828 -3.83 -10.15 -30.77
C LEU A 828 -5.23 -10.14 -30.14
N PRO A 829 -6.27 -10.58 -30.89
CA PRO A 829 -7.61 -10.72 -30.33
C PRO A 829 -7.66 -11.80 -29.23
N ARG A 830 -8.47 -11.50 -28.20
CA ARG A 830 -8.77 -12.35 -27.04
C ARG A 830 -9.36 -13.70 -27.46
#